data_AF-A0A3R6CPR0-F1
#
_entry.id   AF-A0A3R6CPR0-F1
#
_cell.length_a   1.000
_cell.length_b   1.000
_cell.length_c   1.000
_cell.angle_alpha   90.00
_cell.angle_beta   90.00
_cell.angle_gamma   90.00
#
_symmetry.space_group_name_H-M   'P 1'
#
loop_
_entity.id
_entity.type
_entity.pdbx_description
1 polymer ?
#
loop_
_entity_poly.entity_id
_entity_poly.type
_entity_poly.pdbx_seq_one_letter_code
_entity_poly.pdbx_strand_id
1 'polypeptide(L)'
;MIRKKRMSKGIAKILSGFLVFGMVAGLVPAAPDQTVHAKAADVSKPGVTVYATKEQLMTAFTPDASGTNANVGKLLFGINASDTAQGWYILGKDNGVQGDNTIIFAASPIATGKFNNEQKNKAYMKDYGTYTDGDSAEECAANHYGASNLRVTLQGMASNKDYFSDAEQTLMQATTVATTDTKAKKDYTTTDKLYALEGVRDAIILKAGSDNSVQLQRSVYWSEDEFWLRSPYESSYLGSYDYAANCTSTEEQKVKDKYVDETKAIRPATNLNLSNVLFASAVSVKSGKIEEAMTLRLDGKNKGIGTATYNVLKKEIKVNRGDTADTVNLIVQYKSGGQETLYGCPIERSQDVKLPYEDVDLSKCKIWLETTSDGLIYAVEATEENGGTPAEEHTGSHLIDLPQGATWTGINSLDNDLSAGYYYLTDNVNLTETWTPQDGVVLCLNGKTITMNADDKAVIEVDSNNSFTLCDCKGEGKVTHGTKPDGTNKYSGSGVNVKGTFTMYGGSISGNTADQGGGVYNRGTFNMNGGTITSNIAINGGGVYINKGTFNMYGGTITGNKAEQTNGTAYGGGVYINKGTFTMSGGEITKNTATVGGGGVLNDSGQFTMSAGTTISENKAYGGGGVLNDKGTFTMSGGTISRNELVGPDSNLSGGGVFSQGGTFTMSGGTITGNKAKEYGGGVFINTGTFTMSGGEITSNSSESYGGGVCYSSSQLFKMSGTVNITENKVGTTPNNLYLWNGQQVSASGLTSGAEIGVTTQIAPTNDSSVTITSDSVSVNGFSSDNSDYETAIDENCKVVLKKKAAVEAPTITKQPQPVSVKVGETATFTVEAAGEGLSYQWMVDKNDNRGFVDIAGATSESYTLNAISKEYNGYRYQCMVSIPSGHTGHTISDCVTLTVTEDVAPTPNPEPNPEPNPEPKPEPTPTPAPNPTPEATTPTPDPAPATSTPAASTTTASTAAASAQVTYDILDGAGSSWTQNTDGSLAIRGSGEISKFREVKVDGVTVDPVNYTVTEGSTIITFKPEYLKSLSAGNHSFELVWTDGTAATNFTVAENADQSAKSPKTGEDFSRTLCTVLLMVSCAGLAGIFAKRKRNHAR
;
A
#
# COMPACT_ATOMS: atom_id res chain seq x y z
N MET A 1 23.06 -52.14 75.29
CA MET A 1 23.72 -51.17 74.37
C MET A 1 23.10 -49.78 74.55
N ILE A 2 23.57 -48.77 73.81
CA ILE A 2 23.46 -47.35 74.19
C ILE A 2 22.08 -46.75 73.89
N ARG A 3 21.49 -46.16 74.96
CA ARG A 3 20.63 -44.95 75.11
C ARG A 3 19.72 -44.44 73.96
N LYS A 4 18.63 -43.68 74.20
CA LYS A 4 17.59 -43.53 75.27
C LYS A 4 16.83 -42.21 75.01
N LYS A 5 15.52 -42.16 75.32
CA LYS A 5 14.72 -40.93 75.68
C LYS A 5 14.53 -39.86 74.57
N ARG A 6 13.58 -38.90 74.65
CA ARG A 6 12.20 -38.84 75.23
C ARG A 6 11.48 -37.56 74.72
N MET A 7 10.16 -37.47 74.91
CA MET A 7 9.31 -36.28 74.65
C MET A 7 9.60 -35.07 75.57
N SER A 8 9.41 -33.84 75.06
CA SER A 8 8.59 -32.73 75.64
C SER A 8 8.67 -31.47 74.74
N LYS A 9 7.59 -30.96 74.13
CA LYS A 9 6.51 -30.11 74.71
C LYS A 9 6.96 -28.76 75.30
N GLY A 10 6.92 -27.69 74.49
CA GLY A 10 5.78 -26.75 74.46
C GLY A 10 5.77 -25.50 75.39
N ILE A 11 5.39 -24.36 74.81
CA ILE A 11 4.69 -23.14 75.30
C ILE A 11 4.33 -22.38 73.99
N ALA A 12 3.10 -22.02 73.57
CA ALA A 12 1.84 -21.54 74.20
C ALA A 12 1.82 -20.01 74.43
N LYS A 13 0.76 -19.24 74.13
CA LYS A 13 -0.45 -19.37 73.28
C LYS A 13 -1.16 -17.98 73.25
N ILE A 14 -2.21 -17.82 72.40
CA ILE A 14 -3.23 -16.72 72.38
C ILE A 14 -2.65 -15.33 71.98
N LEU A 15 -3.27 -14.44 71.20
CA LEU A 15 -4.55 -14.30 70.45
C LEU A 15 -4.25 -14.23 68.92
N SER A 16 -5.12 -14.00 67.92
CA SER A 16 -6.56 -14.23 67.57
C SER A 16 -6.72 -13.85 66.07
N GLY A 17 -7.74 -14.18 65.27
CA GLY A 17 -9.01 -14.91 65.44
C GLY A 17 -9.97 -14.59 64.26
N PHE A 18 -11.09 -15.33 64.12
CA PHE A 18 -12.08 -15.27 63.00
C PHE A 18 -11.56 -15.70 61.58
N LEU A 19 -12.34 -16.34 60.68
CA LEU A 19 -13.46 -17.29 60.89
C LEU A 19 -13.75 -18.19 59.63
N VAL A 20 -13.24 -19.45 59.63
CA VAL A 20 -13.85 -20.71 59.08
C VAL A 20 -14.00 -20.93 57.54
N PHE A 21 -14.03 -22.23 57.18
CA PHE A 21 -14.20 -22.89 55.86
C PHE A 21 -13.02 -22.79 54.85
N GLY A 22 -12.53 -23.91 54.27
CA GLY A 22 -12.80 -25.32 54.58
C GLY A 22 -12.07 -26.30 53.63
N MET A 23 -11.17 -27.14 54.13
CA MET A 23 -10.48 -28.16 53.33
C MET A 23 -11.28 -29.47 53.26
N VAL A 24 -11.47 -30.00 52.04
CA VAL A 24 -11.79 -31.41 51.78
C VAL A 24 -10.89 -31.90 50.65
N ALA A 25 -10.03 -32.88 50.92
CA ALA A 25 -9.26 -33.56 49.89
C ALA A 25 -10.07 -34.73 49.32
N GLY A 26 -10.41 -34.66 48.03
CA GLY A 26 -11.19 -35.69 47.34
C GLY A 26 -10.34 -36.87 46.88
N LEU A 27 -10.30 -37.93 47.70
CA LEU A 27 -9.86 -39.27 47.28
C LEU A 27 -11.11 -40.16 47.18
N VAL A 28 -11.42 -40.63 45.97
CA VAL A 28 -12.60 -41.48 45.70
C VAL A 28 -12.13 -42.87 45.24
N PRO A 29 -12.44 -43.96 45.99
CA PRO A 29 -12.23 -45.32 45.52
C PRO A 29 -13.40 -45.77 44.63
N ALA A 30 -13.13 -46.68 43.68
CA ALA A 30 -14.13 -47.12 42.70
C ALA A 30 -15.15 -48.14 43.28
N ALA A 31 -16.44 -47.82 43.14
CA ALA A 31 -17.58 -48.75 43.23
C ALA A 31 -18.79 -48.13 42.46
N PRO A 32 -19.73 -48.93 41.93
CA PRO A 32 -20.71 -48.45 40.93
C PRO A 32 -22.04 -47.91 41.51
N ASP A 33 -22.79 -47.24 40.64
CA ASP A 33 -24.22 -46.86 40.74
C ASP A 33 -24.68 -46.10 42.00
N GLN A 34 -24.53 -44.77 41.97
CA GLN A 34 -25.67 -43.87 42.18
C GLN A 34 -25.43 -42.45 41.64
N THR A 35 -26.33 -41.97 40.78
CA THR A 35 -26.29 -40.60 40.23
C THR A 35 -26.86 -39.60 41.22
N VAL A 36 -26.03 -38.62 41.61
CA VAL A 36 -26.47 -37.39 42.29
C VAL A 36 -25.83 -36.22 41.55
N HIS A 37 -26.62 -35.49 40.76
CA HIS A 37 -26.13 -34.33 40.02
C HIS A 37 -25.76 -33.18 40.97
N ALA A 38 -24.47 -33.10 41.31
CA ALA A 38 -23.90 -31.86 41.81
C ALA A 38 -23.93 -30.80 40.69
N LYS A 39 -24.07 -29.53 41.07
CA LYS A 39 -24.11 -28.41 40.13
C LYS A 39 -22.75 -28.29 39.41
N ALA A 40 -22.76 -28.16 38.10
CA ALA A 40 -21.54 -28.06 37.28
C ALA A 40 -20.56 -27.01 37.84
N ALA A 41 -19.30 -27.39 37.99
CA ALA A 41 -18.23 -26.49 38.33
C ALA A 41 -17.79 -25.71 37.08
N ASP A 42 -17.55 -24.41 37.19
CA ASP A 42 -17.09 -23.60 36.06
C ASP A 42 -15.71 -24.07 35.57
N VAL A 43 -15.71 -24.80 34.45
CA VAL A 43 -14.50 -25.17 33.72
C VAL A 43 -14.02 -23.97 32.92
N SER A 44 -12.72 -23.66 33.02
CA SER A 44 -12.05 -22.52 32.40
C SER A 44 -10.62 -22.86 31.97
N LYS A 45 -10.05 -22.02 31.10
CA LYS A 45 -8.65 -22.17 30.65
C LYS A 45 -7.68 -22.00 31.84
N PRO A 46 -6.53 -22.71 31.87
CA PRO A 46 -5.55 -22.56 32.95
C PRO A 46 -5.05 -21.12 33.11
N GLY A 47 -4.65 -20.75 34.34
CA GLY A 47 -4.01 -19.46 34.59
C GLY A 47 -2.63 -19.31 33.92
N VAL A 48 -2.28 -18.11 33.45
CA VAL A 48 -1.04 -17.87 32.69
C VAL A 48 0.23 -18.25 33.48
N THR A 49 0.19 -18.14 34.81
CA THR A 49 1.31 -18.53 35.69
C THR A 49 1.51 -20.04 35.82
N VAL A 50 0.58 -20.88 35.34
CA VAL A 50 0.67 -22.36 35.35
C VAL A 50 0.61 -22.99 33.95
N TYR A 51 0.26 -22.22 32.92
CA TYR A 51 0.45 -22.55 31.51
C TYR A 51 0.64 -21.27 30.70
N ALA A 52 1.72 -21.17 29.93
CA ALA A 52 2.00 -20.02 29.06
C ALA A 52 2.45 -20.47 27.67
N THR A 53 1.86 -19.94 26.59
CA THR A 53 2.41 -20.12 25.23
C THR A 53 3.78 -19.44 25.09
N LYS A 54 4.52 -19.78 24.04
CA LYS A 54 5.77 -19.10 23.66
C LYS A 54 5.64 -17.56 23.67
N GLU A 55 4.55 -17.03 23.13
CA GLU A 55 4.26 -15.60 23.05
C GLU A 55 3.98 -15.00 24.43
N GLN A 56 3.27 -15.75 25.30
CA GLN A 56 3.00 -15.34 26.68
C GLN A 56 4.28 -15.33 27.54
N LEU A 57 5.22 -16.26 27.32
CA LEU A 57 6.55 -16.22 27.95
C LEU A 57 7.31 -14.92 27.59
N MET A 58 7.11 -14.40 26.37
CA MET A 58 7.73 -13.16 25.89
C MET A 58 7.04 -11.87 26.36
N THR A 59 5.77 -11.93 26.81
CA THR A 59 4.92 -10.73 26.98
C THR A 59 4.13 -10.65 28.28
N ALA A 60 3.59 -11.76 28.79
CA ALA A 60 2.66 -11.73 29.92
C ALA A 60 3.33 -11.51 31.28
N PHE A 61 4.64 -11.80 31.37
CA PHE A 61 5.47 -11.69 32.58
C PHE A 61 6.42 -10.48 32.57
N THR A 62 6.43 -9.70 31.48
CA THR A 62 7.29 -8.52 31.35
C THR A 62 6.96 -7.50 32.45
N PRO A 63 7.92 -7.07 33.28
CA PRO A 63 7.70 -6.02 34.27
C PRO A 63 7.24 -4.71 33.63
N ASP A 64 6.39 -3.98 34.33
CA ASP A 64 5.96 -2.62 33.97
C ASP A 64 7.02 -1.56 34.32
N ALA A 65 6.70 -0.29 34.08
CA ALA A 65 7.60 0.84 34.38
C ALA A 65 7.86 1.09 35.88
N SER A 66 7.14 0.42 36.80
CA SER A 66 7.48 0.37 38.23
C SER A 66 8.39 -0.80 38.59
N GLY A 67 8.57 -1.74 37.65
CA GLY A 67 9.29 -3.00 37.85
C GLY A 67 8.41 -4.08 38.49
N THR A 68 7.09 -4.02 38.34
CA THR A 68 6.17 -5.05 38.86
C THR A 68 5.37 -5.72 37.74
N ASN A 69 4.77 -6.88 38.00
CA ASN A 69 3.75 -7.46 37.12
C ASN A 69 2.70 -8.19 37.99
N ALA A 70 1.43 -8.13 37.58
CA ALA A 70 0.34 -8.88 38.22
C ALA A 70 0.49 -10.41 38.05
N ASN A 71 1.17 -10.86 37.00
CA ASN A 71 1.53 -12.24 36.72
C ASN A 71 3.03 -12.44 37.00
N VAL A 72 3.38 -12.98 38.16
CA VAL A 72 4.75 -13.40 38.47
C VAL A 72 4.90 -14.88 38.16
N GLY A 73 5.48 -15.22 37.01
CA GLY A 73 5.72 -16.59 36.58
C GLY A 73 7.10 -17.11 36.97
N LYS A 74 7.21 -18.42 37.19
CA LYS A 74 8.49 -19.11 37.44
C LYS A 74 8.71 -20.26 36.45
N LEU A 75 9.96 -20.51 36.09
CA LEU A 75 10.45 -21.68 35.37
C LEU A 75 11.43 -22.49 36.25
N LEU A 76 11.43 -23.81 36.12
CA LEU A 76 12.55 -24.67 36.51
C LEU A 76 13.50 -24.81 35.32
N PHE A 77 14.78 -24.54 35.54
CA PHE A 77 15.83 -24.62 34.52
C PHE A 77 17.19 -24.83 35.18
N GLY A 78 17.87 -25.93 34.87
CA GLY A 78 19.10 -26.35 35.54
C GLY A 78 18.92 -26.71 37.02
N ILE A 79 20.06 -26.90 37.68
CA ILE A 79 20.20 -27.18 39.11
C ILE A 79 21.15 -26.18 39.78
N ASN A 80 21.03 -26.06 41.11
CA ASN A 80 21.95 -25.27 41.93
C ASN A 80 23.00 -26.16 42.62
N ALA A 81 23.99 -25.51 43.25
CA ALA A 81 25.10 -26.14 43.97
C ALA A 81 24.72 -26.98 45.21
N SER A 82 23.43 -27.27 45.42
CA SER A 82 22.90 -28.20 46.43
C SER A 82 22.16 -29.39 45.79
N ASP A 83 22.39 -29.66 44.51
CA ASP A 83 21.74 -30.70 43.70
C ASP A 83 20.20 -30.58 43.64
N THR A 84 19.66 -29.36 43.77
CA THR A 84 18.21 -29.10 43.69
C THR A 84 17.85 -28.29 42.43
N ALA A 85 16.68 -28.56 41.87
CA ALA A 85 16.18 -27.90 40.66
C ALA A 85 16.06 -26.38 40.89
N GLN A 86 16.69 -25.60 40.01
CA GLN A 86 16.82 -24.16 40.17
C GLN A 86 15.59 -23.44 39.57
N GLY A 87 14.93 -22.62 40.40
CA GLY A 87 13.82 -21.77 39.98
C GLY A 87 14.29 -20.41 39.43
N TRP A 88 13.59 -19.90 38.43
CA TRP A 88 13.84 -18.59 37.82
C TRP A 88 12.53 -17.84 37.58
N TYR A 89 12.49 -16.55 37.86
CA TYR A 89 11.41 -15.67 37.43
C TYR A 89 11.49 -15.42 35.92
N ILE A 90 10.34 -15.43 35.26
CA ILE A 90 10.19 -15.09 33.83
C ILE A 90 10.00 -13.59 33.73
N LEU A 91 10.75 -12.91 32.85
CA LEU A 91 10.79 -11.44 32.78
C LEU A 91 10.41 -10.87 31.40
N GLY A 92 9.90 -11.71 30.49
CA GLY A 92 9.54 -11.29 29.14
C GLY A 92 10.71 -11.27 28.16
N LYS A 93 10.52 -10.64 27.00
CA LYS A 93 11.48 -10.57 25.90
C LYS A 93 12.61 -9.55 26.13
N ASP A 94 13.83 -9.94 25.78
CA ASP A 94 14.96 -9.03 25.55
C ASP A 94 14.88 -8.47 24.12
N ASN A 95 14.64 -7.17 23.98
CA ASN A 95 14.48 -6.54 22.67
C ASN A 95 15.80 -6.36 21.92
N GLY A 96 16.94 -6.36 22.62
CA GLY A 96 18.26 -6.31 22.00
C GLY A 96 18.81 -7.68 21.56
N VAL A 97 18.07 -8.76 21.79
CA VAL A 97 18.43 -10.13 21.36
C VAL A 97 17.51 -10.60 20.23
N GLN A 98 18.11 -11.05 19.12
CA GLN A 98 17.35 -11.46 17.93
C GLN A 98 16.58 -12.79 18.12
N GLY A 99 15.46 -12.90 17.39
CA GLY A 99 14.60 -14.08 17.37
C GLY A 99 13.58 -14.11 18.51
N ASP A 100 13.04 -15.30 18.80
CA ASP A 100 12.17 -15.54 19.94
C ASP A 100 13.02 -15.88 21.17
N ASN A 101 12.94 -15.03 22.20
CA ASN A 101 13.75 -15.14 23.40
C ASN A 101 12.94 -14.73 24.65
N THR A 102 13.36 -15.17 25.84
CA THR A 102 12.92 -14.58 27.10
C THR A 102 14.04 -14.51 28.13
N ILE A 103 14.10 -13.40 28.87
CA ILE A 103 14.97 -13.23 30.03
C ILE A 103 14.39 -13.99 31.21
N ILE A 104 15.23 -14.76 31.90
CA ILE A 104 14.91 -15.38 33.19
C ILE A 104 15.92 -14.97 34.27
N PHE A 105 15.47 -14.80 35.51
CA PHE A 105 16.29 -14.35 36.66
C PHE A 105 16.17 -15.31 37.86
N ALA A 106 17.30 -15.71 38.44
CA ALA A 106 17.37 -16.75 39.48
C ALA A 106 16.56 -16.43 40.76
N ALA A 107 15.48 -17.19 40.97
CA ALA A 107 14.53 -17.02 42.08
C ALA A 107 15.07 -17.53 43.43
N SER A 108 16.03 -18.46 43.39
CA SER A 108 16.90 -18.90 44.50
C SER A 108 18.38 -18.64 44.17
N PRO A 109 19.31 -18.62 45.14
CA PRO A 109 20.74 -18.62 44.85
C PRO A 109 21.13 -19.88 44.06
N ILE A 110 21.84 -19.73 42.94
CA ILE A 110 22.37 -20.88 42.19
C ILE A 110 23.63 -21.46 42.86
N ALA A 111 24.38 -20.61 43.58
CA ALA A 111 25.51 -20.93 44.42
C ALA A 111 25.77 -19.78 45.41
N THR A 112 26.67 -19.99 46.38
CA THR A 112 27.23 -18.92 47.24
C THR A 112 28.76 -18.88 47.14
N GLY A 113 29.37 -17.76 47.48
CA GLY A 113 30.83 -17.67 47.59
C GLY A 113 31.41 -16.27 47.51
N LYS A 114 32.74 -16.21 47.64
CA LYS A 114 33.53 -14.98 47.69
C LYS A 114 34.18 -14.66 46.34
N PHE A 115 33.46 -13.95 45.49
CA PHE A 115 33.85 -13.70 44.09
C PHE A 115 34.54 -12.35 43.84
N ASN A 116 34.86 -11.61 44.89
CA ASN A 116 35.95 -10.63 44.87
C ASN A 116 36.65 -10.57 46.24
N ASN A 117 37.97 -10.41 46.21
CA ASN A 117 38.86 -10.28 47.36
C ASN A 117 40.00 -9.26 47.14
N GLU A 118 40.19 -8.75 45.92
CA GLU A 118 41.29 -7.87 45.57
C GLU A 118 41.05 -6.41 46.02
N GLN A 119 42.12 -5.73 46.42
CA GLN A 119 42.12 -4.34 46.90
C GLN A 119 42.83 -3.38 45.92
N LYS A 120 43.35 -3.89 44.81
CA LYS A 120 44.15 -3.13 43.85
C LYS A 120 43.49 -3.12 42.49
N ASN A 121 43.69 -2.03 41.76
CA ASN A 121 43.37 -1.95 40.34
C ASN A 121 44.06 -3.08 39.57
N LYS A 122 43.46 -3.49 38.46
CA LYS A 122 43.97 -4.54 37.59
C LYS A 122 44.35 -3.94 36.24
N ALA A 123 45.34 -4.52 35.57
CA ALA A 123 45.58 -4.19 34.16
C ALA A 123 44.35 -4.56 33.32
N TYR A 124 43.97 -3.70 32.38
CA TYR A 124 42.91 -4.01 31.44
C TYR A 124 43.37 -5.09 30.45
N MET A 125 42.50 -6.05 30.14
CA MET A 125 42.73 -7.08 29.13
C MET A 125 41.65 -6.99 28.05
N LYS A 126 42.07 -6.80 26.80
CA LYS A 126 41.19 -6.69 25.64
C LYS A 126 40.26 -7.90 25.45
N ASP A 127 40.70 -9.08 25.88
CA ASP A 127 39.91 -10.32 25.78
C ASP A 127 38.74 -10.39 26.80
N TYR A 128 38.63 -9.42 27.71
CA TYR A 128 37.55 -9.38 28.71
C TYR A 128 36.30 -8.64 28.24
N GLY A 129 36.35 -7.84 27.17
CA GLY A 129 35.21 -7.06 26.67
C GLY A 129 35.66 -5.89 25.82
N THR A 130 34.76 -4.95 25.55
CA THR A 130 35.07 -3.73 24.78
C THR A 130 34.44 -2.50 25.40
N TYR A 131 35.22 -1.42 25.50
CA TYR A 131 34.72 -0.07 25.78
C TYR A 131 34.03 0.52 24.54
N THR A 132 32.99 1.33 24.75
CA THR A 132 32.22 2.00 23.68
C THR A 132 33.09 2.80 22.72
N ASP A 133 34.11 3.49 23.23
CA ASP A 133 34.98 4.39 22.45
C ASP A 133 36.28 3.71 21.99
N GLY A 134 36.40 2.40 22.16
CA GLY A 134 37.60 1.62 21.87
C GLY A 134 38.58 1.48 23.06
N ASP A 135 39.43 0.46 22.98
CA ASP A 135 40.35 0.04 24.03
C ASP A 135 41.39 1.11 24.36
N SER A 136 41.15 1.85 25.45
CA SER A 136 41.89 3.05 25.82
C SER A 136 42.24 3.16 27.31
N ALA A 137 41.90 2.15 28.12
CA ALA A 137 42.25 2.08 29.53
C ALA A 137 43.46 1.16 29.76
N GLU A 138 44.45 1.60 30.53
CA GLU A 138 45.60 0.76 30.94
C GLU A 138 45.27 -0.08 32.19
N GLU A 139 44.48 0.46 33.12
CA GLU A 139 44.04 -0.22 34.33
C GLU A 139 42.53 -0.01 34.59
N CYS A 140 41.80 -1.09 34.82
CA CYS A 140 40.42 -1.05 35.35
C CYS A 140 40.38 -1.09 36.89
N ALA A 141 39.22 -0.82 37.47
CA ALA A 141 39.03 -0.89 38.91
C ALA A 141 39.04 -2.34 39.45
N ALA A 142 39.39 -2.53 40.73
CA ALA A 142 39.46 -3.85 41.40
C ALA A 142 38.15 -4.67 41.32
N ASN A 143 37.05 -4.00 41.05
CA ASN A 143 35.67 -4.47 41.02
C ASN A 143 35.03 -4.56 39.62
N HIS A 144 35.77 -4.23 38.54
CA HIS A 144 35.31 -4.32 37.15
C HIS A 144 34.77 -5.72 36.81
N TYR A 145 33.45 -5.85 36.57
CA TYR A 145 32.77 -7.13 36.35
C TYR A 145 33.37 -7.93 35.18
N GLY A 146 33.80 -7.27 34.10
CA GLY A 146 34.48 -7.93 32.98
C GLY A 146 35.75 -8.70 33.38
N ALA A 147 36.43 -8.26 34.45
CA ALA A 147 37.68 -8.79 35.00
C ALA A 147 37.49 -9.43 36.41
N SER A 148 36.25 -9.82 36.74
CA SER A 148 35.87 -10.32 38.06
C SER A 148 35.83 -11.85 38.13
N ASN A 149 36.17 -12.40 39.30
CA ASN A 149 36.03 -13.84 39.54
C ASN A 149 34.54 -14.26 39.53
N LEU A 150 33.61 -13.31 39.73
CA LEU A 150 32.17 -13.52 39.58
C LEU A 150 31.82 -13.88 38.13
N ARG A 151 32.26 -13.08 37.15
CA ARG A 151 32.01 -13.35 35.74
C ARG A 151 32.66 -14.66 35.28
N VAL A 152 33.91 -14.91 35.68
CA VAL A 152 34.60 -16.19 35.40
C VAL A 152 33.82 -17.38 36.00
N THR A 153 33.24 -17.22 37.19
CA THR A 153 32.37 -18.24 37.80
C THR A 153 31.09 -18.45 37.02
N LEU A 154 30.43 -17.38 36.55
CA LEU A 154 29.23 -17.47 35.71
C LEU A 154 29.51 -18.13 34.35
N GLN A 155 30.63 -17.83 33.71
CA GLN A 155 31.08 -18.49 32.48
C GLN A 155 31.32 -20.00 32.70
N GLY A 156 31.96 -20.36 33.82
CA GLY A 156 32.14 -21.75 34.23
C GLY A 156 30.81 -22.47 34.49
N MET A 157 29.89 -21.85 35.24
CA MET A 157 28.55 -22.40 35.50
C MET A 157 27.76 -22.62 34.21
N ALA A 158 27.77 -21.66 33.28
CA ALA A 158 27.04 -21.74 32.01
C ALA A 158 27.56 -22.82 31.03
N SER A 159 28.67 -23.49 31.36
CA SER A 159 29.24 -24.60 30.60
C SER A 159 29.36 -25.90 31.42
N ASN A 160 29.04 -25.88 32.72
CA ASN A 160 29.14 -27.05 33.58
C ASN A 160 27.83 -27.85 33.64
N LYS A 161 27.96 -29.17 33.47
CA LYS A 161 26.85 -30.14 33.52
C LYS A 161 26.30 -30.35 34.93
N ASP A 162 27.06 -29.98 35.96
CA ASP A 162 26.61 -29.92 37.36
C ASP A 162 25.66 -28.73 37.63
N TYR A 163 25.34 -27.91 36.62
CA TYR A 163 24.40 -26.79 36.70
C TYR A 163 23.36 -26.80 35.57
N PHE A 164 23.78 -27.07 34.33
CA PHE A 164 22.89 -27.15 33.16
C PHE A 164 23.28 -28.32 32.26
N SER A 165 22.32 -29.17 31.91
CA SER A 165 22.53 -30.26 30.95
C SER A 165 22.96 -29.74 29.57
N ASP A 166 23.57 -30.59 28.73
CA ASP A 166 23.98 -30.20 27.38
C ASP A 166 22.82 -29.58 26.57
N ALA A 167 21.61 -30.12 26.74
CA ALA A 167 20.40 -29.65 26.08
C ALA A 167 19.98 -28.26 26.59
N GLU A 168 19.97 -28.03 27.90
CA GLU A 168 19.71 -26.71 28.50
C GLU A 168 20.76 -25.68 28.07
N GLN A 169 22.04 -26.06 28.02
CA GLN A 169 23.11 -25.19 27.52
C GLN A 169 22.89 -24.76 26.06
N THR A 170 22.18 -25.53 25.22
CA THR A 170 21.83 -25.08 23.86
C THR A 170 20.68 -24.07 23.82
N LEU A 171 19.81 -24.03 24.85
CA LEU A 171 18.75 -23.04 24.96
C LEU A 171 19.29 -21.67 25.43
N MET A 172 20.35 -21.65 26.26
CA MET A 172 20.96 -20.42 26.76
C MET A 172 21.67 -19.63 25.65
N GLN A 173 21.18 -18.41 25.37
CA GLN A 173 21.76 -17.47 24.42
C GLN A 173 22.85 -16.61 25.07
N ALA A 174 23.93 -16.35 24.33
CA ALA A 174 24.96 -15.41 24.75
C ALA A 174 24.40 -13.98 24.63
N THR A 175 24.31 -13.27 25.75
CA THR A 175 23.74 -11.91 25.84
C THR A 175 24.86 -10.91 26.06
N THR A 176 24.94 -9.88 25.22
CA THR A 176 25.82 -8.72 25.45
C THR A 176 25.13 -7.79 26.44
N VAL A 177 25.78 -7.52 27.58
CA VAL A 177 25.29 -6.56 28.58
C VAL A 177 26.29 -5.44 28.79
N ALA A 178 25.79 -4.21 28.99
CA ALA A 178 26.59 -3.06 29.38
C ALA A 178 26.80 -2.99 30.91
N THR A 179 27.96 -2.48 31.31
CA THR A 179 28.35 -2.15 32.69
C THR A 179 29.23 -0.90 32.66
N THR A 180 29.13 -0.01 33.66
CA THR A 180 29.99 1.18 33.72
C THR A 180 31.26 0.91 34.56
N ASP A 181 32.46 1.13 34.00
CA ASP A 181 33.69 1.19 34.82
C ASP A 181 33.76 2.57 35.49
N THR A 182 33.71 2.60 36.82
CA THR A 182 33.71 3.83 37.64
C THR A 182 35.03 4.58 37.66
N LYS A 183 36.15 3.90 37.37
CA LYS A 183 37.49 4.50 37.28
C LYS A 183 37.76 5.07 35.89
N ALA A 184 37.44 4.31 34.84
CA ALA A 184 37.55 4.77 33.46
C ALA A 184 36.46 5.80 33.09
N LYS A 185 35.33 5.77 33.79
CA LYS A 185 34.11 6.56 33.52
C LYS A 185 33.59 6.35 32.10
N LYS A 186 33.61 5.09 31.68
CA LYS A 186 33.13 4.61 30.37
C LYS A 186 32.31 3.36 30.55
N ASP A 187 31.36 3.15 29.66
CA ASP A 187 30.65 1.89 29.55
C ASP A 187 31.51 0.86 28.79
N TYR A 188 31.49 -0.37 29.28
CA TYR A 188 32.06 -1.52 28.62
C TYR A 188 31.02 -2.63 28.50
N THR A 189 31.18 -3.46 27.49
CA THR A 189 30.25 -4.56 27.19
C THR A 189 30.90 -5.92 27.39
N THR A 190 30.11 -6.87 27.88
CA THR A 190 30.49 -8.27 28.09
C THR A 190 29.42 -9.19 27.54
N THR A 191 29.80 -10.16 26.70
CA THR A 191 28.87 -11.11 26.07
C THR A 191 28.99 -12.48 26.73
N ASP A 192 27.97 -12.89 27.48
CA ASP A 192 27.98 -14.11 28.30
C ASP A 192 26.62 -14.83 28.31
N LYS A 193 26.60 -16.14 28.55
CA LYS A 193 25.35 -16.93 28.69
C LYS A 193 24.67 -16.78 30.06
N LEU A 194 25.42 -16.41 31.09
CA LEU A 194 24.91 -16.02 32.41
C LEU A 194 25.50 -14.66 32.75
N TYR A 195 24.68 -13.72 33.23
CA TYR A 195 25.15 -12.39 33.65
C TYR A 195 24.57 -11.96 35.00
N ALA A 196 25.36 -11.24 35.79
CA ALA A 196 24.89 -10.60 37.02
C ALA A 196 24.06 -9.34 36.68
N LEU A 197 23.05 -9.01 37.50
CA LEU A 197 22.12 -7.90 37.23
C LEU A 197 22.77 -6.53 37.43
N GLU A 198 22.22 -5.53 36.75
CA GLU A 198 22.61 -4.12 36.86
C GLU A 198 21.85 -3.42 37.99
N GLY A 199 22.52 -2.50 38.69
CA GLY A 199 21.95 -1.75 39.81
C GLY A 199 22.99 -1.29 40.83
N VAL A 200 22.52 -0.54 41.83
CA VAL A 200 23.35 0.12 42.85
C VAL A 200 23.13 -0.48 44.25
N ARG A 201 23.98 -0.12 45.22
CA ARG A 201 23.72 -0.49 46.63
C ARG A 201 22.38 0.08 47.09
N ASP A 202 21.64 -0.70 47.89
CA ASP A 202 20.32 -0.35 48.41
C ASP A 202 19.21 -0.19 47.34
N ALA A 203 19.46 -0.64 46.09
CA ALA A 203 18.51 -0.53 44.99
C ALA A 203 17.17 -1.21 45.27
N ILE A 204 16.08 -0.44 45.13
CA ILE A 204 14.69 -0.93 45.12
C ILE A 204 14.33 -1.52 43.75
N ILE A 205 15.00 -1.06 42.68
CA ILE A 205 14.84 -1.54 41.31
C ILE A 205 16.19 -1.98 40.76
N LEU A 206 16.27 -3.22 40.26
CA LEU A 206 17.41 -3.74 39.49
C LEU A 206 17.07 -3.81 38.00
N LYS A 207 18.07 -3.98 37.14
CA LYS A 207 17.91 -4.03 35.67
C LYS A 207 18.46 -5.33 35.08
N ALA A 208 17.72 -5.89 34.12
CA ALA A 208 18.04 -7.08 33.34
C ALA A 208 17.87 -6.80 31.83
N GLY A 209 18.20 -7.78 31.00
CA GLY A 209 18.27 -7.62 29.55
C GLY A 209 19.59 -7.02 29.06
N SER A 210 19.80 -7.07 27.74
CA SER A 210 20.98 -6.57 27.02
C SER A 210 21.12 -5.05 27.07
N ASP A 211 19.99 -4.34 26.98
CA ASP A 211 19.84 -2.89 26.97
C ASP A 211 19.52 -2.28 28.35
N ASN A 212 19.46 -3.12 29.39
CA ASN A 212 19.06 -2.75 30.76
C ASN A 212 17.62 -2.21 30.88
N SER A 213 16.74 -2.43 29.90
CA SER A 213 15.37 -1.89 29.87
C SER A 213 14.45 -2.54 30.90
N VAL A 214 14.62 -3.85 31.16
CA VAL A 214 13.73 -4.64 32.03
C VAL A 214 14.05 -4.36 33.50
N GLN A 215 13.14 -3.64 34.15
CA GLN A 215 13.25 -3.20 35.54
C GLN A 215 12.56 -4.18 36.50
N LEU A 216 13.17 -4.44 37.65
CA LEU A 216 12.70 -5.44 38.63
C LEU A 216 12.58 -4.82 40.01
N GLN A 217 11.36 -4.70 40.53
CA GLN A 217 11.11 -4.20 41.87
C GLN A 217 11.38 -5.27 42.92
N ARG A 218 12.18 -4.91 43.91
CA ARG A 218 12.66 -5.79 44.99
C ARG A 218 11.55 -6.55 45.70
N SER A 219 10.47 -5.86 46.09
CA SER A 219 9.35 -6.46 46.83
C SER A 219 8.56 -7.51 46.04
N VAL A 220 8.85 -7.69 44.75
CA VAL A 220 8.24 -8.71 43.88
C VAL A 220 9.21 -9.85 43.61
N TYR A 221 10.48 -9.55 43.32
CA TYR A 221 11.43 -10.53 42.77
C TYR A 221 12.54 -11.00 43.75
N TRP A 222 12.89 -10.27 44.83
CA TRP A 222 13.82 -10.78 45.85
C TRP A 222 13.67 -10.11 47.23
N SER A 223 13.43 -10.91 48.28
CA SER A 223 13.24 -10.42 49.65
C SER A 223 14.40 -10.72 50.61
N GLU A 224 15.06 -11.88 50.49
CA GLU A 224 15.78 -12.48 51.63
C GLU A 224 17.32 -12.36 51.59
N ASP A 225 17.96 -12.55 50.42
CA ASP A 225 19.42 -12.60 50.30
C ASP A 225 20.05 -11.34 49.70
N GLU A 226 21.23 -10.97 50.20
CA GLU A 226 22.16 -10.07 49.50
C GLU A 226 22.90 -10.86 48.40
N PHE A 227 22.82 -10.43 47.14
CA PHE A 227 23.48 -11.08 46.01
C PHE A 227 24.35 -10.14 45.17
N TRP A 228 25.23 -10.72 44.36
CA TRP A 228 26.22 -10.02 43.55
C TRP A 228 25.61 -9.34 42.29
N LEU A 229 25.93 -8.07 42.07
CA LEU A 229 25.57 -7.24 40.90
C LEU A 229 26.79 -6.97 39.98
N ARG A 230 26.56 -6.48 38.74
CA ARG A 230 27.64 -6.16 37.78
C ARG A 230 28.28 -4.78 37.96
N SER A 231 27.51 -3.69 38.05
CA SER A 231 28.07 -2.34 38.26
C SER A 231 28.28 -2.01 39.74
N PRO A 232 29.45 -1.48 40.15
CA PRO A 232 29.62 -0.78 41.41
C PRO A 232 29.20 0.69 41.28
N TYR A 233 28.47 1.24 42.26
CA TYR A 233 28.21 2.69 42.32
C TYR A 233 28.13 3.20 43.77
N GLU A 234 28.56 4.43 44.00
CA GLU A 234 28.51 5.08 45.32
C GLU A 234 27.22 5.89 45.51
N SER A 235 26.52 5.66 46.62
CA SER A 235 25.50 6.57 47.12
C SER A 235 26.09 7.45 48.22
N SER A 236 25.96 8.76 48.09
CA SER A 236 26.56 9.76 48.98
C SER A 236 25.63 10.23 50.12
N TYR A 237 24.51 9.55 50.37
CA TYR A 237 23.55 9.93 51.41
C TYR A 237 23.23 8.79 52.39
N LEU A 238 23.18 9.14 53.69
CA LEU A 238 22.94 8.21 54.79
C LEU A 238 21.50 8.30 55.32
N GLY A 239 20.76 7.20 55.20
CA GLY A 239 19.50 6.93 55.91
C GLY A 239 19.46 5.48 56.39
N SER A 240 18.69 5.19 57.44
CA SER A 240 18.45 3.84 58.01
C SER A 240 17.08 3.33 57.53
N TYR A 241 16.87 2.06 57.17
CA TYR A 241 17.26 0.83 57.87
C TYR A 241 17.45 -0.39 56.92
N ASP A 242 18.04 -1.45 57.51
CA ASP A 242 18.46 -2.81 57.06
C ASP A 242 18.02 -3.47 55.72
N TYR A 243 18.89 -4.41 55.31
CA TYR A 243 18.84 -5.38 54.20
C TYR A 243 18.98 -4.78 52.79
N ALA A 244 20.01 -5.19 52.04
CA ALA A 244 20.41 -4.55 50.77
C ALA A 244 20.84 -5.54 49.66
N ALA A 245 20.76 -5.13 48.40
CA ALA A 245 21.51 -5.76 47.31
C ALA A 245 22.95 -5.17 47.28
N ASN A 246 23.96 -6.00 47.03
CA ASN A 246 25.37 -5.62 47.19
C ASN A 246 26.14 -5.65 45.86
N CYS A 247 26.37 -4.47 45.31
CA CYS A 247 27.42 -4.24 44.31
C CYS A 247 28.82 -4.17 44.96
N THR A 248 29.84 -4.35 44.13
CA THR A 248 31.26 -4.52 44.50
C THR A 248 31.94 -3.25 45.06
N SER A 249 33.08 -3.41 45.73
CA SER A 249 33.66 -2.43 46.65
C SER A 249 34.85 -1.61 46.14
N THR A 250 34.89 -0.34 46.55
CA THR A 250 36.07 0.49 46.88
C THR A 250 35.66 1.44 48.02
N GLU A 251 36.55 2.11 48.77
CA GLU A 251 38.02 2.14 48.67
C GLU A 251 38.73 1.24 49.71
N GLU A 252 38.32 1.23 50.98
CA GLU A 252 38.90 0.37 52.02
C GLU A 252 37.87 -0.68 52.50
N GLN A 253 38.20 -1.98 52.38
CA GLN A 253 37.22 -3.10 52.36
C GLN A 253 36.42 -3.30 53.67
N LYS A 254 35.33 -2.55 53.85
CA LYS A 254 34.22 -2.80 54.79
C LYS A 254 32.92 -2.16 54.28
N VAL A 255 31.82 -2.90 54.22
CA VAL A 255 30.48 -2.31 54.04
C VAL A 255 29.85 -2.16 55.43
N LYS A 256 29.94 -0.95 56.02
CA LYS A 256 29.53 -0.65 57.41
C LYS A 256 29.96 -1.76 58.39
N ASP A 257 31.27 -1.91 58.53
CA ASP A 257 31.96 -2.90 59.38
C ASP A 257 31.77 -4.40 59.07
N LYS A 258 30.93 -4.79 58.10
CA LYS A 258 30.77 -6.18 57.68
C LYS A 258 31.76 -6.58 56.58
N TYR A 259 32.22 -7.84 56.64
CA TYR A 259 33.09 -8.48 55.65
C TYR A 259 32.29 -9.06 54.47
N VAL A 260 32.95 -9.19 53.32
CA VAL A 260 32.51 -10.09 52.24
C VAL A 260 33.09 -11.48 52.50
N ASP A 261 32.21 -12.45 52.69
CA ASP A 261 32.50 -13.84 53.07
C ASP A 261 31.94 -14.84 52.05
N GLU A 262 31.95 -16.13 52.40
CA GLU A 262 31.53 -17.25 51.55
C GLU A 262 30.00 -17.43 51.43
N THR A 263 29.20 -16.64 52.16
CA THR A 263 27.73 -16.77 52.20
C THR A 263 26.99 -16.03 51.09
N LYS A 264 27.68 -15.16 50.32
CA LYS A 264 27.04 -14.25 49.37
C LYS A 264 26.51 -14.98 48.14
N ALA A 265 25.22 -14.78 47.85
CA ALA A 265 24.47 -15.48 46.82
C ALA A 265 24.85 -15.02 45.40
N ILE A 266 24.95 -15.96 44.47
CA ILE A 266 24.91 -15.70 43.03
C ILE A 266 23.46 -15.88 42.55
N ARG A 267 22.88 -14.82 41.97
CA ARG A 267 21.57 -14.84 41.32
C ARG A 267 21.71 -14.17 39.94
N PRO A 268 22.07 -14.92 38.88
CA PRO A 268 22.24 -14.37 37.54
C PRO A 268 20.91 -14.27 36.79
N ALA A 269 20.96 -13.66 35.61
CA ALA A 269 19.98 -13.81 34.55
C ALA A 269 20.60 -14.46 33.29
N THR A 270 19.73 -14.95 32.41
CA THR A 270 20.06 -15.48 31.07
C THR A 270 18.90 -15.26 30.11
N ASN A 271 19.20 -15.27 28.81
CA ASN A 271 18.19 -15.32 27.76
C ASN A 271 18.05 -16.76 27.26
N LEU A 272 16.81 -17.27 27.21
CA LEU A 272 16.51 -18.56 26.62
C LEU A 272 15.96 -18.40 25.20
N ASN A 273 16.53 -19.14 24.25
CA ASN A 273 16.03 -19.29 22.90
C ASN A 273 14.69 -20.06 22.91
N LEU A 274 13.62 -19.41 22.47
CA LEU A 274 12.28 -19.99 22.44
C LEU A 274 11.88 -20.54 21.06
N SER A 275 12.76 -20.50 20.05
CA SER A 275 12.43 -20.88 18.66
C SER A 275 11.86 -22.30 18.51
N ASN A 276 12.28 -23.24 19.38
CA ASN A 276 11.82 -24.63 19.40
C ASN A 276 10.84 -24.94 20.56
N VAL A 277 10.38 -23.92 21.30
CA VAL A 277 9.47 -24.06 22.45
C VAL A 277 8.03 -23.82 21.99
N LEU A 278 7.12 -24.73 22.34
CA LEU A 278 5.68 -24.56 22.10
C LEU A 278 5.02 -23.75 23.23
N PHE A 279 5.26 -24.18 24.48
CA PHE A 279 4.68 -23.59 25.69
C PHE A 279 5.49 -23.98 26.93
N ALA A 280 5.14 -23.38 28.08
CA ALA A 280 5.53 -23.84 29.40
C ALA A 280 4.28 -24.28 30.19
N SER A 281 4.43 -25.25 31.09
CA SER A 281 3.36 -25.70 31.99
C SER A 281 3.92 -26.10 33.36
N ALA A 282 3.14 -25.87 34.42
CA ALA A 282 3.44 -26.31 35.78
C ALA A 282 3.04 -27.77 36.05
N VAL A 283 2.51 -28.51 35.07
CA VAL A 283 2.24 -29.95 35.22
C VAL A 283 3.56 -30.71 35.36
N SER A 284 3.64 -31.51 36.42
CA SER A 284 4.71 -32.47 36.70
C SER A 284 4.16 -33.89 36.69
N VAL A 285 4.46 -34.64 35.62
CA VAL A 285 4.11 -36.08 35.50
C VAL A 285 4.72 -36.89 36.65
N LYS A 286 5.91 -36.50 37.13
CA LYS A 286 6.64 -37.19 38.20
C LYS A 286 5.96 -37.08 39.57
N SER A 287 5.23 -35.99 39.85
CA SER A 287 4.50 -35.79 41.11
C SER A 287 2.99 -35.98 40.98
N GLY A 288 2.46 -35.94 39.76
CA GLY A 288 1.03 -35.96 39.46
C GLY A 288 0.31 -34.65 39.81
N LYS A 289 1.03 -33.52 39.82
CA LYS A 289 0.52 -32.22 40.33
C LYS A 289 0.88 -31.03 39.44
N ILE A 290 0.19 -29.92 39.71
CA ILE A 290 0.62 -28.57 39.36
C ILE A 290 1.65 -28.13 40.40
N GLU A 291 2.87 -27.80 39.97
CA GLU A 291 3.95 -27.28 40.82
C GLU A 291 3.92 -25.74 40.89
N GLU A 292 4.81 -25.12 41.69
CA GLU A 292 4.94 -23.65 41.79
C GLU A 292 5.62 -23.02 40.55
N ALA A 293 6.39 -23.82 39.81
CA ALA A 293 7.19 -23.36 38.67
C ALA A 293 6.97 -24.26 37.45
N MET A 294 6.93 -23.64 36.27
CA MET A 294 6.70 -24.30 35.00
C MET A 294 7.97 -24.96 34.45
N THR A 295 7.81 -25.92 33.53
CA THR A 295 8.89 -26.43 32.68
C THR A 295 8.53 -26.26 31.20
N LEU A 296 9.54 -25.97 30.38
CA LEU A 296 9.40 -25.76 28.93
C LEU A 296 9.06 -27.06 28.21
N ARG A 297 8.15 -26.98 27.24
CA ARG A 297 7.82 -28.06 26.29
C ARG A 297 8.32 -27.67 24.91
N LEU A 298 9.30 -28.42 24.40
CA LEU A 298 9.85 -28.25 23.06
C LEU A 298 9.03 -29.01 22.02
N ASP A 299 9.13 -28.66 20.74
CA ASP A 299 8.45 -29.38 19.65
C ASP A 299 8.93 -30.84 19.57
N GLY A 300 8.02 -31.76 19.85
CA GLY A 300 8.25 -33.21 19.90
C GLY A 300 7.83 -33.98 18.65
N LYS A 301 7.39 -33.32 17.56
CA LYS A 301 6.95 -34.01 16.32
C LYS A 301 8.02 -34.97 15.78
N ASN A 302 9.29 -34.57 15.87
CA ASN A 302 10.44 -35.36 15.42
C ASN A 302 10.98 -36.35 16.49
N LYS A 303 10.35 -36.47 17.66
CA LYS A 303 10.76 -37.37 18.77
C LYS A 303 9.95 -38.67 18.84
N GLY A 304 9.16 -39.01 17.82
CA GLY A 304 8.43 -40.28 17.73
C GLY A 304 7.32 -40.45 18.78
N ILE A 305 6.79 -39.35 19.33
CA ILE A 305 5.83 -39.34 20.45
C ILE A 305 4.46 -39.92 20.00
N GLY A 306 4.00 -39.52 18.81
CA GLY A 306 2.68 -39.84 18.29
C GLY A 306 1.83 -38.59 18.06
N THR A 307 0.51 -38.79 17.95
CA THR A 307 -0.48 -37.70 17.83
C THR A 307 -1.66 -37.95 18.77
N ALA A 308 -2.34 -36.87 19.17
CA ALA A 308 -3.60 -36.95 19.89
C ALA A 308 -4.64 -36.05 19.20
N THR A 309 -5.88 -36.49 19.21
CA THR A 309 -7.05 -35.74 18.72
C THR A 309 -8.13 -35.73 19.80
N TYR A 310 -9.00 -34.71 19.85
CA TYR A 310 -10.07 -34.65 20.85
C TYR A 310 -11.39 -34.10 20.29
N ASN A 311 -12.52 -34.69 20.66
CA ASN A 311 -13.84 -34.22 20.22
C ASN A 311 -14.63 -33.64 21.42
N VAL A 312 -14.92 -32.33 21.39
CA VAL A 312 -15.61 -31.64 22.49
C VAL A 312 -17.04 -32.16 22.71
N LEU A 313 -17.76 -32.52 21.65
CA LEU A 313 -19.15 -33.00 21.74
C LEU A 313 -19.28 -34.40 22.35
N LYS A 314 -18.37 -35.31 21.98
CA LYS A 314 -18.31 -36.71 22.48
C LYS A 314 -17.54 -36.84 23.80
N LYS A 315 -16.72 -35.84 24.13
CA LYS A 315 -15.79 -35.81 25.27
C LYS A 315 -14.77 -36.97 25.24
N GLU A 316 -14.31 -37.29 24.03
CA GLU A 316 -13.37 -38.37 23.75
C GLU A 316 -12.04 -37.80 23.26
N ILE A 317 -10.91 -38.33 23.75
CA ILE A 317 -9.56 -37.99 23.29
C ILE A 317 -8.98 -39.25 22.65
N LYS A 318 -8.74 -39.27 21.34
CA LYS A 318 -8.04 -40.39 20.70
C LYS A 318 -6.55 -40.15 20.73
N VAL A 319 -5.78 -41.19 21.07
CA VAL A 319 -4.32 -41.12 21.08
C VAL A 319 -3.76 -42.18 20.13
N ASN A 320 -2.91 -41.75 19.21
CA ASN A 320 -2.08 -42.61 18.38
C ASN A 320 -0.65 -42.56 18.93
N ARG A 321 -0.18 -43.65 19.54
CA ARG A 321 1.20 -43.71 20.06
C ARG A 321 2.17 -43.81 18.89
N GLY A 322 3.24 -43.01 18.92
CA GLY A 322 4.37 -43.15 18.01
C GLY A 322 5.31 -44.31 18.37
N ASP A 323 6.45 -44.35 17.70
CA ASP A 323 7.46 -45.40 17.74
C ASP A 323 8.56 -45.19 18.80
N THR A 324 8.55 -44.08 19.55
CA THR A 324 9.59 -43.79 20.55
C THR A 324 9.71 -44.85 21.64
N ALA A 325 10.94 -45.11 22.07
CA ALA A 325 11.26 -45.96 23.21
C ALA A 325 11.07 -45.25 24.56
N ASP A 326 11.01 -43.91 24.56
CA ASP A 326 10.77 -43.11 25.76
C ASP A 326 9.31 -43.22 26.25
N THR A 327 9.06 -42.86 27.51
CA THR A 327 7.70 -42.89 28.07
C THR A 327 6.87 -41.73 27.55
N VAL A 328 5.75 -42.02 26.88
CA VAL A 328 4.78 -41.03 26.41
C VAL A 328 3.63 -40.92 27.40
N ASN A 329 3.21 -39.70 27.73
CA ASN A 329 2.06 -39.41 28.60
C ASN A 329 1.10 -38.47 27.87
N LEU A 330 -0.21 -38.74 27.95
CA LEU A 330 -1.24 -37.77 27.62
C LEU A 330 -1.47 -36.88 28.84
N ILE A 331 -1.53 -35.57 28.63
CA ILE A 331 -1.83 -34.55 29.65
C ILE A 331 -3.04 -33.73 29.22
N VAL A 332 -3.90 -33.42 30.19
CA VAL A 332 -5.09 -32.56 30.05
C VAL A 332 -5.12 -31.60 31.25
N GLN A 333 -4.67 -30.35 31.04
CA GLN A 333 -4.64 -29.30 32.06
C GLN A 333 -5.82 -28.32 31.89
N TYR A 334 -6.53 -28.01 32.97
CA TYR A 334 -7.70 -27.13 32.96
C TYR A 334 -7.95 -26.53 34.34
N LYS A 335 -8.80 -25.51 34.42
CA LYS A 335 -9.23 -24.92 35.70
C LYS A 335 -10.67 -25.33 35.99
N SER A 336 -10.96 -25.82 37.20
CA SER A 336 -12.29 -26.28 37.61
C SER A 336 -12.66 -25.67 38.96
N GLY A 337 -13.82 -25.01 39.06
CA GLY A 337 -14.25 -24.34 40.29
C GLY A 337 -13.25 -23.29 40.80
N GLY A 338 -12.47 -22.69 39.90
CA GLY A 338 -11.39 -21.75 40.23
C GLY A 338 -10.07 -22.39 40.69
N GLN A 339 -9.92 -23.72 40.67
CA GLN A 339 -8.67 -24.42 41.01
C GLN A 339 -7.99 -25.01 39.77
N GLU A 340 -6.68 -24.83 39.66
CA GLU A 340 -5.86 -25.40 38.58
C GLU A 340 -5.78 -26.93 38.75
N THR A 341 -6.11 -27.67 37.70
CA THR A 341 -6.36 -29.11 37.70
C THR A 341 -5.63 -29.78 36.54
N LEU A 342 -5.26 -31.05 36.69
CA LEU A 342 -4.77 -31.87 35.59
C LEU A 342 -5.38 -33.28 35.62
N TYR A 343 -5.47 -33.89 34.46
CA TYR A 343 -5.51 -35.33 34.27
C TYR A 343 -4.28 -35.74 33.45
N GLY A 344 -3.68 -36.89 33.77
CA GLY A 344 -2.53 -37.40 33.05
C GLY A 344 -2.46 -38.92 33.11
N CYS A 345 -2.11 -39.56 31.99
CA CYS A 345 -1.97 -41.02 31.92
C CYS A 345 -0.85 -41.46 30.96
N PRO A 346 -0.09 -42.52 31.28
CA PRO A 346 0.89 -43.09 30.36
C PRO A 346 0.22 -43.76 29.15
N ILE A 347 0.89 -43.70 28.00
CA ILE A 347 0.40 -44.22 26.72
C ILE A 347 1.30 -45.36 26.25
N GLU A 348 0.89 -46.58 26.58
CA GLU A 348 1.59 -47.82 26.16
C GLU A 348 1.24 -48.25 24.73
N ARG A 349 0.09 -47.80 24.20
CA ARG A 349 -0.41 -48.09 22.84
C ARG A 349 -1.39 -47.01 22.39
N SER A 350 -1.72 -46.99 21.10
CA SER A 350 -2.84 -46.20 20.58
C SER A 350 -4.17 -46.66 21.20
N GLN A 351 -4.99 -45.71 21.67
CA GLN A 351 -6.24 -45.96 22.36
C GLN A 351 -7.11 -44.70 22.46
N ASP A 352 -8.42 -44.89 22.62
CA ASP A 352 -9.33 -43.82 23.02
C ASP A 352 -9.28 -43.65 24.55
N VAL A 353 -9.04 -42.42 25.00
CA VAL A 353 -8.98 -42.03 26.41
C VAL A 353 -10.24 -41.24 26.75
N LYS A 354 -10.96 -41.71 27.78
CA LYS A 354 -12.09 -41.01 28.39
C LYS A 354 -11.65 -40.43 29.74
N LEU A 355 -12.04 -39.19 30.00
CA LEU A 355 -11.77 -38.55 31.29
C LEU A 355 -12.65 -39.17 32.38
N PRO A 356 -12.17 -39.24 33.64
CA PRO A 356 -12.93 -39.79 34.77
C PRO A 356 -14.07 -38.86 35.26
N TYR A 357 -14.29 -37.73 34.59
CA TYR A 357 -15.29 -36.72 34.94
C TYR A 357 -16.05 -36.31 33.68
N GLU A 358 -17.35 -36.58 33.63
CA GLU A 358 -18.17 -36.33 32.44
C GLU A 358 -18.41 -34.84 32.15
N ASP A 359 -18.25 -33.95 33.14
CA ASP A 359 -18.51 -32.51 33.00
C ASP A 359 -17.34 -31.68 32.47
N VAL A 360 -16.20 -32.30 32.12
CA VAL A 360 -15.03 -31.56 31.62
C VAL A 360 -15.23 -31.05 30.20
N ASP A 361 -15.16 -29.73 30.04
CA ASP A 361 -15.20 -29.04 28.75
C ASP A 361 -13.81 -29.05 28.10
N LEU A 362 -13.64 -29.92 27.09
CA LEU A 362 -12.35 -30.09 26.40
C LEU A 362 -11.90 -28.82 25.64
N SER A 363 -12.82 -27.94 25.21
CA SER A 363 -12.49 -26.69 24.50
C SER A 363 -11.76 -25.66 25.38
N LYS A 364 -11.83 -25.86 26.70
CA LYS A 364 -11.17 -25.03 27.71
C LYS A 364 -9.96 -25.73 28.34
N CYS A 365 -9.67 -26.96 27.93
CA CYS A 365 -8.48 -27.68 28.35
C CYS A 365 -7.26 -27.29 27.49
N LYS A 366 -6.07 -27.54 28.03
CA LYS A 366 -4.84 -27.69 27.25
C LYS A 366 -4.46 -29.17 27.23
N ILE A 367 -4.37 -29.73 26.02
CA ILE A 367 -4.27 -31.17 25.78
C ILE A 367 -3.04 -31.45 24.92
N TRP A 368 -2.15 -32.33 25.37
CA TRP A 368 -0.94 -32.70 24.62
C TRP A 368 -0.42 -34.08 25.00
N LEU A 369 0.38 -34.68 24.12
CA LEU A 369 1.29 -35.77 24.47
C LEU A 369 2.65 -35.19 24.84
N GLU A 370 3.29 -35.66 25.91
CA GLU A 370 4.68 -35.35 26.22
C GLU A 370 5.54 -36.58 26.51
N THR A 371 6.84 -36.42 26.26
CA THR A 371 7.89 -37.34 26.68
C THR A 371 9.08 -36.56 27.27
N THR A 372 9.92 -37.23 28.05
CA THR A 372 11.15 -36.65 28.61
C THR A 372 12.35 -37.38 28.02
N SER A 373 13.24 -36.63 27.38
CA SER A 373 14.34 -37.15 26.55
C SER A 373 15.52 -36.17 26.64
N ASP A 374 16.74 -36.66 26.76
CA ASP A 374 17.96 -35.82 26.89
C ASP A 374 17.96 -34.78 28.04
N GLY A 375 17.07 -34.94 29.03
CA GLY A 375 16.86 -34.00 30.14
C GLY A 375 15.77 -32.94 29.91
N LEU A 376 15.26 -32.80 28.68
CA LEU A 376 14.19 -31.87 28.33
C LEU A 376 12.84 -32.57 28.12
N ILE A 377 11.76 -31.79 28.19
CA ILE A 377 10.39 -32.26 27.86
C ILE A 377 10.05 -31.84 26.44
N TYR A 378 9.60 -32.81 25.64
CA TYR A 378 9.14 -32.62 24.27
C TYR A 378 7.66 -32.94 24.17
N ALA A 379 6.89 -32.16 23.42
CA ALA A 379 5.44 -32.28 23.35
C ALA A 379 4.86 -32.19 21.94
N VAL A 380 3.67 -32.76 21.77
CA VAL A 380 2.80 -32.60 20.59
C VAL A 380 1.42 -32.21 21.12
N GLU A 381 0.97 -30.98 20.88
CA GLU A 381 -0.38 -30.53 21.22
C GLU A 381 -1.44 -31.36 20.44
N ALA A 382 -2.58 -31.63 21.08
CA ALA A 382 -3.67 -32.37 20.47
C ALA A 382 -4.54 -31.47 19.59
N THR A 383 -5.04 -32.00 18.46
CA THR A 383 -5.92 -31.27 17.55
C THR A 383 -7.40 -31.60 17.80
N GLU A 384 -8.30 -30.64 17.57
CA GLU A 384 -9.73 -30.89 17.75
C GLU A 384 -10.31 -31.68 16.56
N GLU A 385 -11.07 -32.73 16.83
CA GLU A 385 -11.87 -33.48 15.85
C GLU A 385 -13.19 -32.74 15.59
N ASN A 386 -13.15 -31.66 14.82
CA ASN A 386 -14.31 -30.95 14.29
C ASN A 386 -15.41 -30.62 15.34
N GLY A 387 -15.04 -29.83 16.35
CA GLY A 387 -15.95 -28.83 16.92
C GLY A 387 -15.62 -27.44 16.34
N GLY A 388 -16.60 -26.55 16.27
CA GLY A 388 -16.42 -25.20 15.71
C GLY A 388 -15.71 -24.27 16.69
N THR A 389 -14.69 -23.55 16.22
CA THR A 389 -13.96 -22.56 17.01
C THR A 389 -14.82 -21.31 17.24
N PRO A 390 -14.87 -20.78 18.47
CA PRO A 390 -15.42 -19.45 18.72
C PRO A 390 -14.46 -18.39 18.17
N ALA A 391 -14.80 -17.84 16.99
CA ALA A 391 -14.26 -16.62 16.40
C ALA A 391 -12.77 -16.31 16.70
N GLU A 392 -11.86 -17.05 16.08
CA GLU A 392 -10.75 -16.34 15.42
C GLU A 392 -11.34 -15.54 14.24
N GLU A 393 -10.82 -14.35 13.95
CA GLU A 393 -11.44 -13.40 13.02
C GLU A 393 -11.26 -13.81 11.54
N HIS A 394 -12.02 -14.82 11.12
CA HIS A 394 -12.18 -15.21 9.72
C HIS A 394 -12.97 -14.19 8.86
N THR A 395 -13.23 -13.00 9.41
CA THR A 395 -13.96 -11.86 8.83
C THR A 395 -13.05 -10.74 8.32
N GLY A 396 -11.72 -10.96 8.29
CA GLY A 396 -10.70 -9.96 7.90
C GLY A 396 -11.08 -9.09 6.68
N SER A 397 -11.22 -7.78 6.94
CA SER A 397 -11.43 -6.65 6.01
C SER A 397 -12.57 -6.72 4.97
N HIS A 398 -13.33 -7.82 4.84
CA HIS A 398 -14.24 -8.02 3.70
C HIS A 398 -15.66 -8.49 4.08
N LEU A 399 -16.41 -7.59 4.72
CA LEU A 399 -17.86 -7.38 4.56
C LEU A 399 -18.84 -8.57 4.79
N ILE A 400 -18.46 -9.62 5.52
CA ILE A 400 -19.46 -10.58 6.03
C ILE A 400 -19.98 -10.14 7.41
N ASP A 401 -21.17 -9.54 7.42
CA ASP A 401 -21.95 -9.33 8.64
C ASP A 401 -22.45 -10.69 9.17
N LEU A 402 -21.76 -11.21 10.18
CA LEU A 402 -22.16 -12.45 10.86
C LEU A 402 -23.28 -12.20 11.89
N PRO A 403 -24.29 -13.09 11.97
CA PRO A 403 -25.22 -13.11 13.09
C PRO A 403 -24.48 -13.20 14.42
N GLN A 404 -24.92 -12.43 15.42
CA GLN A 404 -24.25 -12.36 16.73
C GLN A 404 -24.18 -13.75 17.39
N GLY A 405 -22.96 -14.28 17.54
CA GLY A 405 -22.71 -15.61 18.11
C GLY A 405 -22.47 -16.73 17.09
N ALA A 406 -22.36 -16.43 15.78
CA ALA A 406 -21.94 -17.41 14.78
C ALA A 406 -20.53 -17.98 15.08
N THR A 407 -20.38 -19.30 14.95
CA THR A 407 -19.11 -20.04 15.14
C THR A 407 -18.62 -20.63 13.83
N TRP A 408 -17.31 -20.58 13.58
CA TRP A 408 -16.70 -21.12 12.37
C TRP A 408 -16.24 -22.56 12.58
N THR A 409 -16.47 -23.43 11.60
CA THR A 409 -16.14 -24.88 11.69
C THR A 409 -14.94 -25.20 10.81
N GLY A 410 -13.84 -25.67 11.42
CA GLY A 410 -12.65 -26.08 10.69
C GLY A 410 -12.90 -27.37 9.91
N ILE A 411 -12.56 -27.39 8.62
CA ILE A 411 -12.69 -28.56 7.74
C ILE A 411 -11.42 -28.75 6.88
N ASN A 412 -11.15 -29.99 6.47
CA ASN A 412 -10.06 -30.38 5.58
C ASN A 412 -10.53 -31.17 4.34
N SER A 413 -11.82 -31.48 4.27
CA SER A 413 -12.56 -32.02 3.12
C SER A 413 -13.65 -31.04 2.70
N LEU A 414 -14.21 -31.23 1.50
CA LEU A 414 -15.42 -30.55 1.04
C LEU A 414 -16.45 -31.62 0.68
N ASP A 415 -17.22 -32.01 1.68
CA ASP A 415 -18.26 -33.02 1.55
C ASP A 415 -19.57 -32.39 1.04
N ASN A 416 -20.35 -33.16 0.28
CA ASN A 416 -21.57 -32.66 -0.37
C ASN A 416 -22.80 -32.62 0.57
N ASP A 417 -22.67 -33.08 1.82
CA ASP A 417 -23.69 -33.06 2.86
C ASP A 417 -23.45 -32.00 3.96
N LEU A 418 -22.44 -31.12 3.77
CA LEU A 418 -22.23 -29.93 4.60
C LEU A 418 -23.49 -29.05 4.61
N SER A 419 -24.12 -28.94 5.77
CA SER A 419 -25.35 -28.15 6.01
C SER A 419 -25.09 -26.63 5.97
N ALA A 420 -26.15 -25.83 5.96
CA ALA A 420 -26.08 -24.39 6.21
C ALA A 420 -25.23 -24.08 7.46
N GLY A 421 -24.26 -23.16 7.34
CA GLY A 421 -23.28 -22.91 8.39
C GLY A 421 -22.00 -22.22 7.89
N TYR A 422 -21.11 -21.92 8.84
CA TYR A 422 -19.85 -21.20 8.60
C TYR A 422 -18.67 -22.16 8.73
N TYR A 423 -17.84 -22.24 7.70
CA TYR A 423 -16.76 -23.22 7.56
C TYR A 423 -15.45 -22.56 7.14
N TYR A 424 -14.31 -23.06 7.58
CA TYR A 424 -12.99 -22.60 7.12
C TYR A 424 -12.05 -23.75 6.78
N LEU A 425 -11.27 -23.58 5.71
CA LEU A 425 -10.28 -24.57 5.31
C LEU A 425 -9.07 -24.56 6.27
N THR A 426 -8.72 -25.73 6.77
CA THR A 426 -7.52 -25.96 7.58
C THR A 426 -6.32 -26.38 6.71
N ASP A 427 -6.58 -27.05 5.58
CA ASP A 427 -5.59 -27.49 4.60
C ASP A 427 -6.11 -27.33 3.15
N ASN A 428 -5.26 -27.57 2.16
CA ASN A 428 -5.60 -27.54 0.74
C ASN A 428 -6.46 -28.75 0.34
N VAL A 429 -7.57 -28.51 -0.34
CA VAL A 429 -8.52 -29.55 -0.76
C VAL A 429 -8.26 -29.96 -2.20
N ASN A 430 -8.19 -31.28 -2.45
CA ASN A 430 -8.05 -31.85 -3.78
C ASN A 430 -9.31 -32.64 -4.14
N LEU A 431 -9.96 -32.23 -5.22
CA LEU A 431 -11.20 -32.80 -5.74
C LEU A 431 -10.93 -33.59 -7.03
N THR A 432 -11.71 -34.65 -7.24
CA THR A 432 -11.85 -35.36 -8.53
C THR A 432 -13.28 -35.32 -9.07
N GLU A 433 -14.21 -34.77 -8.29
CA GLU A 433 -15.64 -34.64 -8.58
C GLU A 433 -16.11 -33.25 -8.12
N THR A 434 -17.12 -32.70 -8.82
CA THR A 434 -17.66 -31.35 -8.54
C THR A 434 -18.16 -31.27 -7.09
N TRP A 435 -17.75 -30.24 -6.34
CA TRP A 435 -18.35 -29.96 -5.04
C TRP A 435 -19.62 -29.12 -5.19
N THR A 436 -20.72 -29.56 -4.56
CA THR A 436 -22.03 -28.91 -4.61
C THR A 436 -22.43 -28.48 -3.21
N PRO A 437 -22.14 -27.23 -2.79
CA PRO A 437 -22.57 -26.72 -1.49
C PRO A 437 -24.11 -26.73 -1.36
N GLN A 438 -24.59 -27.10 -0.18
CA GLN A 438 -26.00 -26.95 0.21
C GLN A 438 -26.35 -25.46 0.37
N ASP A 439 -27.65 -25.17 0.46
CA ASP A 439 -28.13 -23.82 0.75
C ASP A 439 -27.61 -23.30 2.11
N GLY A 440 -27.21 -22.03 2.16
CA GLY A 440 -26.75 -21.36 3.37
C GLY A 440 -25.31 -21.70 3.80
N VAL A 441 -24.51 -22.33 2.94
CA VAL A 441 -23.08 -22.61 3.23
C VAL A 441 -22.23 -21.35 3.03
N VAL A 442 -21.43 -21.02 4.03
CA VAL A 442 -20.43 -19.95 4.00
C VAL A 442 -19.04 -20.54 4.21
N LEU A 443 -18.14 -20.40 3.23
CA LEU A 443 -16.79 -20.95 3.26
C LEU A 443 -15.73 -19.85 3.25
N CYS A 444 -14.82 -19.90 4.23
CA CYS A 444 -13.58 -19.15 4.24
C CYS A 444 -12.42 -20.02 3.74
N LEU A 445 -11.75 -19.58 2.68
CA LEU A 445 -10.59 -20.29 2.13
C LEU A 445 -9.38 -20.25 3.08
N ASN A 446 -9.26 -19.25 3.97
CA ASN A 446 -8.23 -19.17 4.99
C ASN A 446 -6.79 -19.40 4.44
N GLY A 447 -6.49 -18.81 3.28
CA GLY A 447 -5.22 -18.97 2.56
C GLY A 447 -5.03 -20.33 1.87
N LYS A 448 -6.05 -21.19 1.79
CA LYS A 448 -5.98 -22.53 1.21
C LYS A 448 -6.54 -22.59 -0.22
N THR A 449 -6.08 -23.60 -0.95
CA THR A 449 -6.45 -23.86 -2.34
C THR A 449 -7.42 -25.04 -2.44
N ILE A 450 -8.50 -24.87 -3.19
CA ILE A 450 -9.36 -25.96 -3.69
C ILE A 450 -8.94 -26.26 -5.14
N THR A 451 -8.51 -27.50 -5.39
CA THR A 451 -7.96 -27.94 -6.68
C THR A 451 -8.81 -29.04 -7.31
N MET A 452 -9.37 -28.80 -8.50
CA MET A 452 -10.02 -29.84 -9.32
C MET A 452 -8.99 -30.60 -10.16
N ASN A 453 -9.01 -31.92 -10.09
CA ASN A 453 -8.07 -32.83 -10.81
C ASN A 453 -8.80 -33.78 -11.78
N ALA A 454 -9.87 -33.30 -12.43
CA ALA A 454 -10.61 -34.01 -13.45
C ALA A 454 -11.09 -33.04 -14.55
N ASP A 455 -11.19 -33.55 -15.78
CA ASP A 455 -11.66 -32.77 -16.94
C ASP A 455 -13.19 -32.62 -16.95
N ASP A 456 -13.65 -31.53 -17.57
CA ASP A 456 -15.04 -31.14 -17.85
C ASP A 456 -15.96 -31.04 -16.61
N LYS A 457 -15.39 -30.70 -15.45
CA LYS A 457 -16.11 -30.47 -14.19
C LYS A 457 -15.96 -29.02 -13.70
N ALA A 458 -16.93 -28.50 -12.95
CA ALA A 458 -16.71 -27.25 -12.22
C ALA A 458 -15.98 -27.57 -10.90
N VAL A 459 -15.13 -26.66 -10.39
CA VAL A 459 -14.56 -26.87 -9.03
C VAL A 459 -15.67 -26.80 -7.98
N ILE A 460 -16.58 -25.84 -8.15
CA ILE A 460 -17.78 -25.63 -7.31
C ILE A 460 -19.01 -25.48 -8.21
N GLU A 461 -20.13 -26.13 -7.88
CA GLU A 461 -21.42 -25.94 -8.55
C GLU A 461 -22.51 -25.54 -7.56
N VAL A 462 -22.99 -24.30 -7.66
CA VAL A 462 -24.06 -23.75 -6.80
C VAL A 462 -25.41 -24.04 -7.46
N ASP A 463 -26.14 -25.04 -6.95
CA ASP A 463 -27.37 -25.53 -7.56
C ASP A 463 -28.55 -24.55 -7.46
N SER A 464 -29.58 -24.71 -8.30
CA SER A 464 -30.58 -23.67 -8.61
C SER A 464 -31.35 -23.08 -7.41
N ASN A 465 -31.46 -23.83 -6.31
CA ASN A 465 -32.18 -23.43 -5.10
C ASN A 465 -31.24 -23.01 -3.96
N ASN A 466 -29.92 -23.10 -4.16
CA ASN A 466 -28.93 -22.96 -3.09
C ASN A 466 -28.25 -21.59 -3.13
N SER A 467 -28.00 -21.05 -1.94
CA SER A 467 -27.09 -19.92 -1.71
C SER A 467 -25.74 -20.41 -1.18
N PHE A 468 -24.65 -19.90 -1.75
CA PHE A 468 -23.28 -20.19 -1.33
C PHE A 468 -22.48 -18.89 -1.22
N THR A 469 -21.72 -18.73 -0.14
CA THR A 469 -20.85 -17.56 0.09
C THR A 469 -19.39 -17.99 0.24
N LEU A 470 -18.48 -17.32 -0.49
CA LEU A 470 -17.04 -17.53 -0.44
C LEU A 470 -16.32 -16.29 0.06
N CYS A 471 -15.39 -16.47 1.00
CA CYS A 471 -14.49 -15.44 1.48
C CYS A 471 -13.08 -16.00 1.72
N ASP A 472 -12.14 -15.12 2.08
CA ASP A 472 -10.82 -15.53 2.54
C ASP A 472 -10.23 -14.47 3.47
N CYS A 473 -9.97 -14.84 4.72
CA CYS A 473 -9.39 -13.96 5.73
C CYS A 473 -7.86 -13.86 5.68
N LYS A 474 -7.18 -14.57 4.76
CA LYS A 474 -5.70 -14.52 4.62
C LYS A 474 -5.22 -13.95 3.27
N GLY A 475 -6.11 -13.83 2.27
CA GLY A 475 -5.83 -13.24 0.95
C GLY A 475 -5.17 -14.16 -0.09
N GLU A 476 -4.58 -15.28 0.33
CA GLU A 476 -3.86 -16.22 -0.55
C GLU A 476 -4.74 -17.37 -1.10
N GLY A 477 -6.00 -17.47 -0.66
CA GLY A 477 -6.92 -18.55 -0.97
C GLY A 477 -7.29 -18.63 -2.45
N LYS A 478 -7.52 -19.85 -2.95
CA LYS A 478 -7.65 -20.11 -4.40
C LYS A 478 -8.66 -21.21 -4.76
N VAL A 479 -9.40 -20.99 -5.85
CA VAL A 479 -10.24 -21.98 -6.54
C VAL A 479 -9.68 -22.20 -7.95
N THR A 480 -9.21 -23.41 -8.25
CA THR A 480 -8.38 -23.72 -9.44
C THR A 480 -8.58 -25.14 -9.97
N HIS A 481 -8.24 -25.33 -11.24
CA HIS A 481 -7.92 -26.65 -11.79
C HIS A 481 -6.44 -26.98 -11.58
N GLY A 482 -6.12 -28.25 -11.38
CA GLY A 482 -4.77 -28.80 -11.29
C GLY A 482 -4.13 -28.99 -12.66
N THR A 483 -2.85 -29.39 -12.66
CA THR A 483 -2.10 -29.75 -13.87
C THR A 483 -2.21 -31.27 -14.11
N LYS A 484 -2.35 -31.69 -15.37
CA LYS A 484 -2.42 -33.11 -15.74
C LYS A 484 -1.08 -33.81 -15.46
N PRO A 485 -1.06 -35.15 -15.26
CA PRO A 485 0.17 -35.90 -14.96
C PRO A 485 1.28 -35.82 -16.02
N ASP A 486 0.95 -35.43 -17.25
CA ASP A 486 1.93 -35.15 -18.31
C ASP A 486 2.65 -33.80 -18.18
N GLY A 487 2.18 -32.92 -17.29
CA GLY A 487 2.75 -31.58 -17.05
C GLY A 487 2.48 -30.55 -18.15
N THR A 488 1.75 -30.90 -19.21
CA THR A 488 1.59 -30.06 -20.41
C THR A 488 0.46 -29.04 -20.29
N ASN A 489 -0.63 -29.41 -19.61
CA ASN A 489 -1.88 -28.66 -19.58
C ASN A 489 -2.57 -28.79 -18.21
N LYS A 490 -3.52 -27.90 -17.93
CA LYS A 490 -4.48 -28.06 -16.84
C LYS A 490 -5.67 -28.93 -17.24
N TYR A 491 -6.38 -29.44 -16.23
CA TYR A 491 -7.72 -30.01 -16.42
C TYR A 491 -8.72 -28.95 -16.90
N SER A 492 -9.67 -29.34 -17.73
CA SER A 492 -10.76 -28.48 -18.22
C SER A 492 -11.89 -28.33 -17.20
N GLY A 493 -12.48 -27.15 -17.13
CA GLY A 493 -13.57 -26.84 -16.21
C GLY A 493 -13.64 -25.36 -15.80
N SER A 494 -14.83 -24.95 -15.35
CA SER A 494 -15.05 -23.61 -14.79
C SER A 494 -14.66 -23.57 -13.31
N GLY A 495 -14.17 -22.44 -12.82
CA GLY A 495 -13.90 -22.26 -11.38
C GLY A 495 -15.17 -22.45 -10.55
N VAL A 496 -16.25 -21.73 -10.89
CA VAL A 496 -17.57 -21.85 -10.25
C VAL A 496 -18.68 -21.86 -11.30
N ASN A 497 -19.57 -22.87 -11.28
CA ASN A 497 -20.82 -22.88 -12.04
C ASN A 497 -21.99 -22.45 -11.13
N VAL A 498 -22.71 -21.39 -11.49
CA VAL A 498 -23.74 -20.77 -10.65
C VAL A 498 -25.10 -20.92 -11.31
N LYS A 499 -25.95 -21.77 -10.75
CA LYS A 499 -27.38 -21.90 -11.09
C LYS A 499 -28.26 -21.19 -10.04
N GLY A 500 -27.88 -21.27 -8.76
CA GLY A 500 -28.51 -20.58 -7.63
C GLY A 500 -27.93 -19.20 -7.37
N THR A 501 -27.59 -18.89 -6.12
CA THR A 501 -26.96 -17.62 -5.73
C THR A 501 -25.56 -17.81 -5.18
N PHE A 502 -24.56 -17.24 -5.85
CA PHE A 502 -23.18 -17.21 -5.39
C PHE A 502 -22.80 -15.80 -4.92
N THR A 503 -22.15 -15.68 -3.75
CA THR A 503 -21.62 -14.41 -3.25
C THR A 503 -20.13 -14.55 -2.93
N MET A 504 -19.29 -13.63 -3.40
CA MET A 504 -17.83 -13.64 -3.20
C MET A 504 -17.36 -12.35 -2.53
N TYR A 505 -16.65 -12.49 -1.41
CA TYR A 505 -16.06 -11.40 -0.64
C TYR A 505 -14.52 -11.36 -0.70
N GLY A 506 -13.86 -12.50 -0.98
CA GLY A 506 -12.41 -12.61 -0.91
C GLY A 506 -11.87 -13.87 -1.57
N GLY A 507 -10.55 -14.01 -1.57
CA GLY A 507 -9.82 -15.09 -2.24
C GLY A 507 -9.75 -14.92 -3.75
N SER A 508 -9.22 -15.92 -4.45
CA SER A 508 -9.07 -15.91 -5.90
C SER A 508 -9.77 -17.08 -6.60
N ILE A 509 -10.43 -16.80 -7.73
CA ILE A 509 -10.86 -17.82 -8.69
C ILE A 509 -9.90 -17.71 -9.86
N SER A 510 -8.93 -18.63 -9.97
CA SER A 510 -7.78 -18.38 -10.84
C SER A 510 -7.08 -19.60 -11.45
N GLY A 511 -6.76 -19.49 -12.73
CA GLY A 511 -6.09 -20.54 -13.50
C GLY A 511 -7.01 -21.71 -13.85
N ASN A 512 -8.26 -21.43 -14.22
CA ASN A 512 -9.25 -22.39 -14.72
C ASN A 512 -9.40 -22.25 -16.25
N THR A 513 -9.77 -23.33 -16.95
CA THR A 513 -9.86 -23.36 -18.42
C THR A 513 -11.14 -24.06 -18.87
N ALA A 514 -12.13 -23.33 -19.40
CA ALA A 514 -13.44 -23.88 -19.77
C ALA A 514 -13.85 -23.50 -21.20
N ASP A 515 -14.86 -24.14 -21.79
CA ASP A 515 -15.49 -23.55 -22.97
C ASP A 515 -16.21 -22.23 -22.62
N GLN A 516 -16.86 -22.18 -21.46
CA GLN A 516 -17.79 -21.11 -21.08
C GLN A 516 -17.56 -20.73 -19.60
N GLY A 517 -17.28 -19.45 -19.32
CA GLY A 517 -17.11 -18.93 -17.96
C GLY A 517 -15.90 -19.52 -17.24
N GLY A 518 -14.68 -19.21 -17.71
CA GLY A 518 -13.44 -19.83 -17.23
C GLY A 518 -13.28 -19.71 -15.72
N GLY A 519 -13.36 -18.49 -15.18
CA GLY A 519 -13.49 -18.26 -13.74
C GLY A 519 -14.88 -18.64 -13.22
N VAL A 520 -15.93 -17.96 -13.71
CA VAL A 520 -17.32 -18.17 -13.27
C VAL A 520 -18.26 -18.32 -14.47
N TYR A 521 -19.03 -19.40 -14.51
CA TYR A 521 -20.17 -19.56 -15.42
C TYR A 521 -21.47 -19.30 -14.65
N ASN A 522 -22.11 -18.17 -14.91
CA ASN A 522 -23.32 -17.73 -14.24
C ASN A 522 -24.59 -17.92 -15.09
N ARG A 523 -25.57 -18.62 -14.53
CA ARG A 523 -26.95 -18.80 -15.01
C ARG A 523 -28.00 -18.36 -13.98
N GLY A 524 -27.58 -18.13 -12.73
CA GLY A 524 -28.40 -17.68 -11.61
C GLY A 524 -28.04 -16.24 -11.21
N THR A 525 -27.70 -16.03 -9.94
CA THR A 525 -27.22 -14.74 -9.42
C THR A 525 -25.79 -14.88 -8.91
N PHE A 526 -24.90 -13.99 -9.33
CA PHE A 526 -23.55 -13.84 -8.78
C PHE A 526 -23.40 -12.42 -8.19
N ASN A 527 -22.92 -12.32 -6.96
CA ASN A 527 -22.57 -11.06 -6.29
C ASN A 527 -21.07 -11.05 -5.94
N MET A 528 -20.32 -10.06 -6.41
CA MET A 528 -18.89 -9.91 -6.13
C MET A 528 -18.65 -8.61 -5.35
N ASN A 529 -18.41 -8.75 -4.05
CA ASN A 529 -18.10 -7.67 -3.12
C ASN A 529 -16.58 -7.48 -2.97
N GLY A 530 -15.79 -8.50 -3.27
CA GLY A 530 -14.34 -8.48 -3.17
C GLY A 530 -13.68 -9.74 -3.75
N GLY A 531 -12.37 -9.86 -3.54
CA GLY A 531 -11.56 -10.93 -4.13
C GLY A 531 -11.26 -10.73 -5.61
N THR A 532 -10.66 -11.76 -6.23
CA THR A 532 -10.03 -11.64 -7.56
C THR A 532 -10.38 -12.80 -8.50
N ILE A 533 -10.89 -12.50 -9.69
CA ILE A 533 -11.04 -13.47 -10.78
C ILE A 533 -9.89 -13.24 -11.77
N THR A 534 -8.92 -14.16 -11.85
CA THR A 534 -7.70 -13.90 -12.63
C THR A 534 -7.09 -15.09 -13.36
N SER A 535 -6.48 -14.82 -14.52
CA SER A 535 -5.69 -15.80 -15.28
C SER A 535 -6.50 -17.03 -15.69
N ASN A 536 -7.82 -16.89 -15.83
CA ASN A 536 -8.71 -17.92 -16.34
C ASN A 536 -8.86 -17.78 -17.86
N ILE A 537 -9.10 -18.89 -18.54
CA ILE A 537 -9.19 -18.98 -20.00
C ILE A 537 -10.55 -19.57 -20.37
N ALA A 538 -11.23 -19.00 -21.37
CA ALA A 538 -12.38 -19.65 -21.99
C ALA A 538 -12.56 -19.30 -23.47
N ILE A 539 -13.50 -19.96 -24.16
CA ILE A 539 -13.97 -19.46 -25.47
C ILE A 539 -14.88 -18.24 -25.24
N ASN A 540 -15.80 -18.34 -24.27
CA ASN A 540 -16.75 -17.28 -23.91
C ASN A 540 -16.62 -16.91 -22.43
N GLY A 541 -16.36 -15.64 -22.12
CA GLY A 541 -16.23 -15.14 -20.75
C GLY A 541 -15.03 -15.74 -20.03
N GLY A 542 -13.83 -15.25 -20.34
CA GLY A 542 -12.58 -15.74 -19.75
C GLY A 542 -12.62 -15.67 -18.23
N GLY A 543 -12.96 -14.50 -17.68
CA GLY A 543 -13.24 -14.31 -16.26
C GLY A 543 -14.64 -14.81 -15.90
N VAL A 544 -15.68 -14.19 -16.45
CA VAL A 544 -17.10 -14.46 -16.13
C VAL A 544 -17.94 -14.56 -17.41
N TYR A 545 -18.81 -15.57 -17.50
CA TYR A 545 -19.85 -15.67 -18.53
C TYR A 545 -21.25 -15.71 -17.90
N ILE A 546 -22.14 -14.83 -18.33
CA ILE A 546 -23.49 -14.66 -17.80
C ILE A 546 -24.48 -15.06 -18.89
N ASN A 547 -25.02 -16.28 -18.81
CA ASN A 547 -26.03 -16.80 -19.73
C ASN A 547 -27.40 -16.66 -19.08
N LYS A 548 -28.09 -15.53 -19.35
CA LYS A 548 -29.39 -15.14 -18.78
C LYS A 548 -29.46 -14.94 -17.26
N GLY A 549 -28.35 -15.14 -16.54
CA GLY A 549 -28.23 -14.81 -15.12
C GLY A 549 -28.08 -13.31 -14.84
N THR A 550 -27.90 -12.98 -13.56
CA THR A 550 -27.57 -11.63 -13.07
C THR A 550 -26.20 -11.65 -12.41
N PHE A 551 -25.33 -10.70 -12.75
CA PHE A 551 -24.08 -10.43 -12.05
C PHE A 551 -24.13 -9.03 -11.44
N ASN A 552 -23.82 -8.90 -10.16
CA ASN A 552 -23.62 -7.63 -9.47
C ASN A 552 -22.18 -7.55 -8.96
N MET A 553 -21.44 -6.52 -9.35
CA MET A 553 -20.08 -6.26 -8.89
C MET A 553 -20.08 -4.96 -8.08
N TYR A 554 -19.84 -5.11 -6.79
CA TYR A 554 -19.74 -4.03 -5.81
C TYR A 554 -18.27 -3.74 -5.43
N GLY A 555 -17.37 -4.70 -5.70
CA GLY A 555 -15.93 -4.56 -5.47
C GLY A 555 -15.12 -5.70 -6.06
N GLY A 556 -13.82 -5.74 -5.73
CA GLY A 556 -12.88 -6.73 -6.23
C GLY A 556 -12.40 -6.49 -7.66
N THR A 557 -11.67 -7.47 -8.23
CA THR A 557 -10.93 -7.30 -9.48
C THR A 557 -11.10 -8.49 -10.43
N ILE A 558 -11.45 -8.24 -11.69
CA ILE A 558 -11.44 -9.22 -12.78
C ILE A 558 -10.24 -8.90 -13.67
N THR A 559 -9.15 -9.67 -13.61
CA THR A 559 -7.86 -9.29 -14.22
C THR A 559 -7.08 -10.39 -14.94
N GLY A 560 -6.54 -10.06 -16.11
CA GLY A 560 -5.65 -10.95 -16.88
C GLY A 560 -6.32 -12.24 -17.37
N ASN A 561 -7.64 -12.27 -17.46
CA ASN A 561 -8.39 -13.39 -18.02
C ASN A 561 -8.42 -13.30 -19.56
N LYS A 562 -8.64 -14.44 -20.22
CA LYS A 562 -8.51 -14.56 -21.68
C LYS A 562 -9.70 -15.28 -22.31
N ALA A 563 -10.31 -14.67 -23.31
CA ALA A 563 -11.20 -15.32 -24.25
C ALA A 563 -10.41 -15.73 -25.49
N GLU A 564 -10.16 -17.04 -25.68
CA GLU A 564 -9.35 -17.62 -26.75
C GLU A 564 -9.95 -18.93 -27.29
N GLN A 565 -9.87 -19.11 -28.62
CA GLN A 565 -10.16 -20.37 -29.29
C GLN A 565 -9.24 -20.56 -30.50
N THR A 566 -8.55 -21.69 -30.58
CA THR A 566 -7.70 -22.05 -31.73
C THR A 566 -8.53 -22.10 -33.01
N ASN A 567 -8.23 -21.23 -33.97
CA ASN A 567 -8.93 -21.09 -35.25
C ASN A 567 -10.45 -20.85 -35.14
N GLY A 568 -10.90 -20.21 -34.05
CA GLY A 568 -12.32 -19.95 -33.77
C GLY A 568 -12.59 -18.53 -33.30
N THR A 569 -13.80 -18.30 -32.75
CA THR A 569 -14.25 -16.97 -32.32
C THR A 569 -14.50 -16.96 -30.82
N ALA A 570 -13.76 -16.12 -30.10
CA ALA A 570 -13.76 -16.05 -28.65
C ALA A 570 -14.04 -14.63 -28.14
N TYR A 571 -14.82 -14.54 -27.06
CA TYR A 571 -15.62 -13.36 -26.72
C TYR A 571 -15.64 -13.07 -25.22
N GLY A 572 -15.50 -11.79 -24.85
CA GLY A 572 -15.54 -11.31 -23.45
C GLY A 572 -14.36 -11.80 -22.63
N GLY A 573 -13.25 -11.08 -22.66
CA GLY A 573 -12.03 -11.46 -21.93
C GLY A 573 -12.27 -11.46 -20.42
N GLY A 574 -12.75 -10.33 -19.88
CA GLY A 574 -13.17 -10.19 -18.49
C GLY A 574 -14.56 -10.77 -18.25
N VAL A 575 -15.59 -10.16 -18.84
CA VAL A 575 -17.01 -10.52 -18.67
C VAL A 575 -17.69 -10.66 -20.03
N TYR A 576 -18.55 -11.67 -20.19
CA TYR A 576 -19.48 -11.80 -21.33
C TYR A 576 -20.91 -11.97 -20.79
N ILE A 577 -21.80 -11.03 -21.12
CA ILE A 577 -23.25 -11.10 -20.93
C ILE A 577 -23.91 -11.63 -22.21
N ASN A 578 -24.68 -12.71 -22.11
CA ASN A 578 -25.57 -13.23 -23.15
C ASN A 578 -26.99 -13.23 -22.59
N LYS A 579 -27.76 -12.19 -22.94
CA LYS A 579 -29.19 -12.02 -22.57
C LYS A 579 -29.47 -12.05 -21.06
N GLY A 580 -28.46 -11.72 -20.25
CA GLY A 580 -28.55 -11.52 -18.81
C GLY A 580 -28.35 -10.06 -18.41
N THR A 581 -28.07 -9.83 -17.13
CA THR A 581 -27.81 -8.51 -16.56
C THR A 581 -26.45 -8.47 -15.89
N PHE A 582 -25.70 -7.39 -16.10
CA PHE A 582 -24.51 -7.05 -15.31
C PHE A 582 -24.64 -5.63 -14.74
N THR A 583 -24.50 -5.49 -13.43
CA THR A 583 -24.43 -4.22 -12.72
C THR A 583 -23.04 -4.06 -12.12
N MET A 584 -22.28 -3.07 -12.57
CA MET A 584 -20.98 -2.70 -12.00
C MET A 584 -21.13 -1.39 -11.22
N SER A 585 -20.88 -1.47 -9.91
CA SER A 585 -21.06 -0.37 -8.94
C SER A 585 -19.83 -0.11 -8.06
N GLY A 586 -18.85 -1.03 -8.08
CA GLY A 586 -17.49 -0.79 -7.64
C GLY A 586 -16.53 -1.81 -8.25
N GLY A 587 -15.23 -1.63 -8.01
CA GLY A 587 -14.19 -2.57 -8.44
C GLY A 587 -13.67 -2.36 -9.87
N GLU A 588 -12.87 -3.31 -10.35
CA GLU A 588 -12.07 -3.16 -11.57
C GLU A 588 -12.16 -4.35 -12.54
N ILE A 589 -12.24 -4.07 -13.84
CA ILE A 589 -12.06 -5.04 -14.92
C ILE A 589 -10.84 -4.60 -15.74
N THR A 590 -9.69 -5.27 -15.56
CA THR A 590 -8.42 -4.77 -16.09
C THR A 590 -7.54 -5.83 -16.78
N LYS A 591 -6.79 -5.45 -17.82
CA LYS A 591 -5.78 -6.30 -18.49
C LYS A 591 -6.33 -7.62 -19.08
N ASN A 592 -7.65 -7.75 -19.23
CA ASN A 592 -8.26 -8.94 -19.84
C ASN A 592 -8.16 -8.89 -21.37
N THR A 593 -8.21 -10.04 -22.03
CA THR A 593 -7.95 -10.15 -23.48
C THR A 593 -8.98 -11.02 -24.20
N ALA A 594 -9.36 -10.67 -25.43
CA ALA A 594 -10.31 -11.44 -26.24
C ALA A 594 -9.89 -11.54 -27.72
N THR A 595 -9.99 -12.72 -28.33
CA THR A 595 -9.65 -12.93 -29.75
C THR A 595 -10.61 -12.22 -30.72
N VAL A 596 -11.85 -11.94 -30.34
CA VAL A 596 -12.80 -11.18 -31.17
C VAL A 596 -13.26 -9.91 -30.47
N GLY A 597 -14.18 -10.01 -29.51
CA GLY A 597 -14.97 -8.86 -29.06
C GLY A 597 -15.08 -8.73 -27.54
N GLY A 598 -15.00 -7.49 -27.05
CA GLY A 598 -15.15 -7.15 -25.62
C GLY A 598 -13.96 -7.61 -24.80
N GLY A 599 -12.88 -6.82 -24.76
CA GLY A 599 -11.69 -7.19 -23.98
C GLY A 599 -12.00 -7.21 -22.49
N GLY A 600 -12.58 -6.12 -21.99
CA GLY A 600 -13.13 -6.04 -20.63
C GLY A 600 -14.52 -6.68 -20.54
N VAL A 601 -15.48 -6.15 -21.28
CA VAL A 601 -16.90 -6.56 -21.24
C VAL A 601 -17.46 -6.76 -22.64
N LEU A 602 -18.18 -7.86 -22.87
CA LEU A 602 -19.11 -8.04 -24.00
C LEU A 602 -20.56 -8.10 -23.48
N ASN A 603 -21.48 -7.43 -24.16
CA ASN A 603 -22.92 -7.55 -23.98
C ASN A 603 -23.60 -7.96 -25.30
N ASP A 604 -23.95 -9.25 -25.47
CA ASP A 604 -24.90 -9.73 -26.49
C ASP A 604 -26.32 -9.66 -25.93
N SER A 605 -27.12 -8.73 -26.48
CA SER A 605 -28.57 -8.64 -26.28
C SER A 605 -29.03 -8.63 -24.81
N GLY A 606 -28.16 -8.23 -23.88
CA GLY A 606 -28.41 -8.14 -22.45
C GLY A 606 -28.40 -6.70 -21.93
N GLN A 607 -28.31 -6.56 -20.61
CA GLN A 607 -28.22 -5.27 -19.92
C GLN A 607 -26.86 -5.13 -19.22
N PHE A 608 -26.16 -4.03 -19.45
CA PHE A 608 -24.96 -3.64 -18.71
C PHE A 608 -25.17 -2.23 -18.11
N THR A 609 -24.94 -2.10 -16.80
CA THR A 609 -24.97 -0.81 -16.09
C THR A 609 -23.63 -0.57 -15.39
N MET A 610 -23.06 0.62 -15.54
CA MET A 610 -21.80 1.06 -14.94
C MET A 610 -22.01 2.38 -14.18
N SER A 611 -21.51 2.45 -12.96
CA SER A 611 -21.71 3.58 -12.03
C SER A 611 -20.39 4.19 -11.55
N ALA A 612 -20.45 5.29 -10.80
CA ALA A 612 -19.27 5.87 -10.12
C ALA A 612 -18.55 4.82 -9.25
N GLY A 613 -17.22 4.98 -9.07
CA GLY A 613 -16.40 4.03 -8.32
C GLY A 613 -15.95 2.78 -9.10
N THR A 614 -16.15 2.74 -10.42
CA THR A 614 -15.81 1.59 -11.28
C THR A 614 -14.75 1.92 -12.32
N THR A 615 -13.90 0.93 -12.66
CA THR A 615 -12.84 1.07 -13.68
C THR A 615 -12.83 -0.09 -14.67
N ILE A 616 -12.81 0.20 -15.97
CA ILE A 616 -12.53 -0.77 -17.04
C ILE A 616 -11.28 -0.32 -17.79
N SER A 617 -10.14 -0.99 -17.58
CA SER A 617 -8.84 -0.47 -18.05
C SER A 617 -7.86 -1.47 -18.66
N GLU A 618 -7.04 -1.02 -19.60
CA GLU A 618 -5.91 -1.80 -20.15
C GLU A 618 -6.32 -3.15 -20.82
N ASN A 619 -7.62 -3.36 -21.05
CA ASN A 619 -8.14 -4.56 -21.71
C ASN A 619 -7.95 -4.47 -23.22
N LYS A 620 -7.82 -5.64 -23.89
CA LYS A 620 -7.49 -5.71 -25.31
C LYS A 620 -8.35 -6.69 -26.09
N ALA A 621 -8.81 -6.28 -27.27
CA ALA A 621 -9.62 -7.13 -28.15
C ALA A 621 -9.35 -6.84 -29.64
N TYR A 622 -9.96 -7.62 -30.54
CA TYR A 622 -10.01 -7.27 -31.96
C TYR A 622 -11.22 -6.36 -32.27
N GLY A 623 -12.04 -6.07 -31.26
CA GLY A 623 -13.10 -5.07 -31.28
C GLY A 623 -13.72 -4.78 -29.91
N GLY A 624 -14.03 -3.51 -29.63
CA GLY A 624 -14.46 -3.06 -28.30
C GLY A 624 -13.45 -3.41 -27.21
N GLY A 625 -12.29 -2.75 -27.23
CA GLY A 625 -11.17 -3.05 -26.32
C GLY A 625 -11.59 -3.07 -24.85
N GLY A 626 -12.30 -2.03 -24.40
CA GLY A 626 -12.95 -1.99 -23.09
C GLY A 626 -14.29 -2.73 -23.11
N VAL A 627 -15.28 -2.17 -23.82
CA VAL A 627 -16.67 -2.64 -23.87
C VAL A 627 -17.12 -2.86 -25.32
N LEU A 628 -17.79 -3.99 -25.60
CA LEU A 628 -18.59 -4.20 -26.80
C LEU A 628 -20.06 -4.43 -26.41
N ASN A 629 -20.97 -3.65 -26.99
CA ASN A 629 -22.41 -3.74 -26.82
C ASN A 629 -23.09 -4.11 -28.16
N ASP A 630 -23.30 -5.40 -28.38
CA ASP A 630 -23.98 -5.94 -29.56
C ASP A 630 -25.45 -6.20 -29.26
N LYS A 631 -26.36 -5.42 -29.85
CA LYS A 631 -27.84 -5.47 -29.68
C LYS A 631 -28.37 -5.27 -28.26
N GLY A 632 -27.51 -5.23 -27.24
CA GLY A 632 -27.86 -4.99 -25.84
C GLY A 632 -28.02 -3.50 -25.48
N THR A 633 -28.29 -3.25 -24.20
CA THR A 633 -28.27 -1.90 -23.61
C THR A 633 -27.05 -1.76 -22.70
N PHE A 634 -26.26 -0.71 -22.90
CA PHE A 634 -25.22 -0.26 -21.99
C PHE A 634 -25.60 1.12 -21.41
N THR A 635 -25.60 1.25 -20.09
CA THR A 635 -25.84 2.52 -19.38
C THR A 635 -24.63 2.87 -18.51
N MET A 636 -24.01 4.02 -18.73
CA MET A 636 -22.88 4.54 -17.96
C MET A 636 -23.31 5.83 -17.25
N SER A 637 -23.43 5.77 -15.92
CA SER A 637 -23.77 6.92 -15.07
C SER A 637 -22.55 7.54 -14.38
N GLY A 638 -21.44 6.82 -14.36
CA GLY A 638 -20.17 7.22 -13.77
C GLY A 638 -19.08 6.18 -14.04
N GLY A 639 -17.93 6.34 -13.39
CA GLY A 639 -16.79 5.45 -13.55
C GLY A 639 -15.91 5.79 -14.75
N THR A 640 -14.88 4.98 -14.98
CA THR A 640 -13.80 5.28 -15.93
C THR A 640 -13.56 4.10 -16.87
N ILE A 641 -13.56 4.37 -18.18
CA ILE A 641 -13.14 3.42 -19.22
C ILE A 641 -11.84 3.96 -19.83
N SER A 642 -10.69 3.35 -19.55
CA SER A 642 -9.39 3.96 -19.91
C SER A 642 -8.27 3.02 -20.35
N ARG A 643 -7.40 3.51 -21.25
CA ARG A 643 -6.22 2.77 -21.76
C ARG A 643 -6.53 1.41 -22.42
N ASN A 644 -7.78 1.16 -22.82
CA ASN A 644 -8.16 -0.07 -23.52
C ASN A 644 -7.78 0.02 -25.02
N GLU A 645 -7.42 -1.11 -25.64
CA GLU A 645 -6.78 -1.13 -26.96
C GLU A 645 -7.38 -2.15 -27.93
N LEU A 646 -7.65 -1.73 -29.17
CA LEU A 646 -7.91 -2.63 -30.29
C LEU A 646 -6.59 -3.11 -30.91
N VAL A 647 -6.29 -4.40 -30.75
CA VAL A 647 -5.02 -5.02 -31.20
C VAL A 647 -5.13 -5.86 -32.46
N GLY A 648 -6.33 -6.27 -32.86
CA GLY A 648 -6.57 -7.19 -33.99
C GLY A 648 -6.14 -6.67 -35.37
N PRO A 649 -5.92 -7.56 -36.35
CA PRO A 649 -5.86 -7.15 -37.76
C PRO A 649 -7.23 -6.62 -38.21
N ASP A 650 -7.18 -5.67 -39.13
CA ASP A 650 -8.26 -4.85 -39.74
C ASP A 650 -9.67 -5.44 -39.60
N SER A 651 -10.53 -4.70 -38.89
CA SER A 651 -11.71 -5.21 -38.21
C SER A 651 -12.86 -4.20 -38.20
N ASN A 652 -13.93 -4.57 -38.90
CA ASN A 652 -15.23 -3.88 -38.88
C ASN A 652 -15.86 -3.76 -37.47
N LEU A 653 -15.25 -4.37 -36.45
CA LEU A 653 -15.64 -4.32 -35.05
C LEU A 653 -14.86 -3.25 -34.27
N SER A 654 -14.60 -2.08 -34.86
CA SER A 654 -13.74 -1.05 -34.26
C SER A 654 -14.26 -0.48 -32.92
N GLY A 655 -13.45 0.31 -32.22
CA GLY A 655 -13.78 0.88 -30.91
C GLY A 655 -12.75 0.52 -29.84
N GLY A 656 -12.01 1.53 -29.33
CA GLY A 656 -11.00 1.33 -28.30
C GLY A 656 -11.62 1.19 -26.91
N GLY A 657 -12.31 2.24 -26.45
CA GLY A 657 -13.03 2.24 -25.17
C GLY A 657 -14.34 1.47 -25.26
N VAL A 658 -15.29 1.95 -26.08
CA VAL A 658 -16.63 1.39 -26.25
C VAL A 658 -16.93 1.18 -27.73
N PHE A 659 -17.49 0.02 -28.08
CA PHE A 659 -18.09 -0.26 -29.38
C PHE A 659 -19.56 -0.63 -29.19
N SER A 660 -20.48 -0.02 -29.96
CA SER A 660 -21.89 -0.41 -30.00
C SER A 660 -22.35 -0.69 -31.42
N GLN A 661 -23.06 -1.81 -31.61
CA GLN A 661 -23.64 -2.25 -32.87
C GLN A 661 -25.04 -2.81 -32.63
N GLY A 662 -26.05 -2.26 -33.30
CA GLY A 662 -27.47 -2.62 -33.13
C GLY A 662 -28.09 -2.33 -31.76
N GLY A 663 -27.29 -2.00 -30.74
CA GLY A 663 -27.73 -1.79 -29.36
C GLY A 663 -28.05 -0.34 -29.00
N THR A 664 -28.18 -0.09 -27.70
CA THR A 664 -28.36 1.26 -27.12
C THR A 664 -27.22 1.55 -26.15
N PHE A 665 -26.54 2.68 -26.32
CA PHE A 665 -25.62 3.23 -25.33
C PHE A 665 -26.23 4.50 -24.73
N THR A 666 -26.22 4.62 -23.40
CA THR A 666 -26.62 5.82 -22.67
C THR A 666 -25.50 6.23 -21.74
N MET A 667 -25.01 7.47 -21.83
CA MET A 667 -23.97 8.02 -20.96
C MET A 667 -24.48 9.29 -20.29
N SER A 668 -24.52 9.32 -18.95
CA SER A 668 -24.96 10.48 -18.16
C SER A 668 -23.88 11.03 -17.23
N GLY A 669 -22.71 10.40 -17.19
CA GLY A 669 -21.57 10.77 -16.37
C GLY A 669 -20.41 9.79 -16.53
N GLY A 670 -19.30 10.09 -15.86
CA GLY A 670 -18.04 9.32 -15.97
C GLY A 670 -17.17 9.74 -17.16
N THR A 671 -16.04 9.07 -17.32
CA THR A 671 -14.97 9.47 -18.25
C THR A 671 -14.51 8.29 -19.11
N ILE A 672 -14.40 8.52 -20.42
CA ILE A 672 -13.80 7.58 -21.38
C ILE A 672 -12.49 8.23 -21.87
N THR A 673 -11.32 7.69 -21.50
CA THR A 673 -10.04 8.39 -21.72
C THR A 673 -8.83 7.53 -22.07
N GLY A 674 -7.97 8.03 -22.96
CA GLY A 674 -6.70 7.38 -23.32
C GLY A 674 -6.85 6.01 -24.01
N ASN A 675 -8.05 5.66 -24.50
CA ASN A 675 -8.28 4.42 -25.23
C ASN A 675 -7.80 4.54 -26.67
N LYS A 676 -7.45 3.41 -27.28
CA LYS A 676 -6.92 3.35 -28.66
C LYS A 676 -7.69 2.38 -29.55
N ALA A 677 -8.15 2.87 -30.70
CA ALA A 677 -8.61 2.06 -31.83
C ALA A 677 -7.56 2.06 -32.96
N LYS A 678 -7.68 1.13 -33.91
CA LYS A 678 -6.99 1.23 -35.20
C LYS A 678 -7.82 2.07 -36.17
N GLU A 679 -8.95 1.57 -36.66
CA GLU A 679 -9.74 2.32 -37.64
C GLU A 679 -10.64 3.41 -37.00
N TYR A 680 -11.74 3.01 -36.34
CA TYR A 680 -12.80 3.95 -35.91
C TYR A 680 -12.96 4.04 -34.38
N GLY A 681 -13.26 5.23 -33.87
CA GLY A 681 -13.79 5.42 -32.51
C GLY A 681 -12.81 5.06 -31.39
N GLY A 682 -11.76 5.86 -31.20
CA GLY A 682 -10.77 5.63 -30.14
C GLY A 682 -11.42 5.50 -28.75
N GLY A 683 -12.26 6.48 -28.39
CA GLY A 683 -13.10 6.42 -27.20
C GLY A 683 -14.36 5.58 -27.42
N VAL A 684 -15.18 5.93 -28.42
CA VAL A 684 -16.47 5.32 -28.72
C VAL A 684 -16.68 5.14 -30.23
N PHE A 685 -17.10 3.95 -30.67
CA PHE A 685 -17.65 3.72 -32.02
C PHE A 685 -19.12 3.31 -31.94
N ILE A 686 -20.01 4.06 -32.62
CA ILE A 686 -21.41 3.70 -32.80
C ILE A 686 -21.64 3.38 -34.28
N ASN A 687 -21.52 2.10 -34.62
CA ASN A 687 -21.70 1.61 -35.99
C ASN A 687 -23.18 1.69 -36.39
N THR A 688 -24.03 1.06 -35.57
CA THR A 688 -25.50 1.08 -35.69
C THR A 688 -26.11 1.00 -34.28
N GLY A 689 -27.40 1.36 -34.16
CA GLY A 689 -28.09 1.44 -32.86
C GLY A 689 -28.29 2.89 -32.42
N THR A 690 -28.44 3.14 -31.11
CA THR A 690 -28.62 4.50 -30.57
C THR A 690 -27.53 4.86 -29.56
N PHE A 691 -27.24 6.16 -29.48
CA PHE A 691 -26.42 6.76 -28.43
C PHE A 691 -27.19 7.96 -27.86
N THR A 692 -27.24 8.08 -26.54
CA THR A 692 -27.71 9.26 -25.82
C THR A 692 -26.65 9.68 -24.82
N MET A 693 -26.22 10.95 -24.86
CA MET A 693 -25.26 11.51 -23.92
C MET A 693 -25.90 12.72 -23.20
N SER A 694 -26.04 12.64 -21.88
CA SER A 694 -26.61 13.71 -21.03
C SER A 694 -25.60 14.31 -20.04
N GLY A 695 -24.38 13.76 -20.00
CA GLY A 695 -23.29 14.22 -19.17
C GLY A 695 -22.05 13.35 -19.32
N GLY A 696 -20.93 13.81 -18.75
CA GLY A 696 -19.65 13.10 -18.74
C GLY A 696 -18.71 13.50 -19.86
N GLU A 697 -17.58 12.81 -19.94
CA GLU A 697 -16.41 13.22 -20.70
C GLU A 697 -15.84 12.10 -21.57
N ILE A 698 -15.49 12.44 -22.81
CA ILE A 698 -14.76 11.57 -23.74
C ILE A 698 -13.52 12.34 -24.18
N THR A 699 -12.37 12.07 -23.54
CA THR A 699 -11.16 12.90 -23.66
C THR A 699 -9.88 12.12 -23.99
N SER A 700 -8.95 12.73 -24.72
CA SER A 700 -7.60 12.20 -24.95
C SER A 700 -7.53 10.75 -25.52
N ASN A 701 -8.58 10.28 -26.18
CA ASN A 701 -8.61 8.99 -26.89
C ASN A 701 -8.03 9.11 -28.32
N SER A 702 -7.67 7.99 -28.93
CA SER A 702 -7.02 7.98 -30.25
C SER A 702 -7.49 6.88 -31.21
N SER A 703 -7.53 7.21 -32.50
CA SER A 703 -7.63 6.24 -33.60
C SER A 703 -6.62 6.57 -34.72
N GLU A 704 -6.49 5.68 -35.70
CA GLU A 704 -5.58 5.80 -36.84
C GLU A 704 -6.32 6.11 -38.16
N SER A 705 -7.67 6.11 -38.18
CA SER A 705 -8.47 6.52 -39.35
C SER A 705 -9.51 7.61 -39.07
N TYR A 706 -10.50 7.40 -38.19
CA TYR A 706 -11.57 8.40 -37.94
C TYR A 706 -12.10 8.39 -36.51
N GLY A 707 -12.52 9.55 -36.01
CA GLY A 707 -13.14 9.73 -34.70
C GLY A 707 -12.26 9.20 -33.57
N GLY A 708 -11.26 10.00 -33.17
CA GLY A 708 -10.45 9.68 -32.01
C GLY A 708 -11.29 9.59 -30.74
N GLY A 709 -12.26 10.51 -30.58
CA GLY A 709 -13.22 10.52 -29.48
C GLY A 709 -14.39 9.60 -29.76
N VAL A 710 -15.34 10.10 -30.54
CA VAL A 710 -16.55 9.40 -30.98
C VAL A 710 -16.56 9.31 -32.50
N CYS A 711 -16.74 8.11 -33.05
CA CYS A 711 -17.13 7.92 -34.45
C CYS A 711 -18.61 7.50 -34.49
N TYR A 712 -19.45 8.24 -35.21
CA TYR A 712 -20.89 8.00 -35.30
C TYR A 712 -21.34 7.76 -36.74
N SER A 713 -21.74 6.52 -37.05
CA SER A 713 -22.21 6.12 -38.39
C SER A 713 -23.61 5.51 -38.42
N SER A 714 -24.30 5.44 -37.28
CA SER A 714 -25.68 4.94 -37.24
C SER A 714 -26.62 5.93 -37.92
N SER A 715 -27.64 5.42 -38.63
CA SER A 715 -28.71 6.24 -39.24
C SER A 715 -29.79 6.69 -38.23
N GLN A 716 -29.56 6.44 -36.94
CA GLN A 716 -30.39 6.96 -35.86
C GLN A 716 -29.84 8.32 -35.39
N LEU A 717 -30.65 9.06 -34.64
CA LEU A 717 -30.24 10.36 -34.13
C LEU A 717 -29.44 10.22 -32.83
N PHE A 718 -28.19 10.70 -32.80
CA PHE A 718 -27.42 10.87 -31.57
C PHE A 718 -28.04 12.00 -30.73
N LYS A 719 -28.48 11.70 -29.51
CA LYS A 719 -29.11 12.69 -28.62
C LYS A 719 -28.11 13.23 -27.60
N MET A 720 -27.99 14.54 -27.49
CA MET A 720 -27.04 15.25 -26.64
C MET A 720 -27.79 16.28 -25.77
N SER A 721 -27.48 16.33 -24.48
CA SER A 721 -28.12 17.22 -23.49
C SER A 721 -27.22 17.44 -22.28
N GLY A 722 -27.52 18.41 -21.42
CA GLY A 722 -26.73 18.65 -20.20
C GLY A 722 -25.33 19.20 -20.48
N THR A 723 -24.33 18.67 -19.78
CA THR A 723 -22.92 19.12 -19.84
C THR A 723 -22.07 18.02 -20.45
N VAL A 724 -21.88 18.06 -21.77
CA VAL A 724 -21.25 17.00 -22.56
C VAL A 724 -19.92 17.46 -23.12
N ASN A 725 -18.85 16.76 -22.76
CA ASN A 725 -17.50 17.10 -23.18
C ASN A 725 -16.91 15.99 -24.08
N ILE A 726 -16.51 16.37 -25.30
CA ILE A 726 -15.81 15.52 -26.26
C ILE A 726 -14.64 16.34 -26.81
N THR A 727 -13.48 16.22 -26.15
CA THR A 727 -12.34 17.14 -26.27
C THR A 727 -10.99 16.40 -26.32
N GLU A 728 -9.93 17.04 -26.81
CA GLU A 728 -8.55 16.51 -26.87
C GLU A 728 -8.27 15.21 -27.65
N ASN A 729 -9.30 14.53 -28.16
CA ASN A 729 -9.16 13.25 -28.86
C ASN A 729 -8.61 13.43 -30.28
N LYS A 730 -7.88 12.43 -30.81
CA LYS A 730 -7.06 12.58 -32.02
C LYS A 730 -7.15 11.42 -33.01
N VAL A 731 -7.00 11.73 -34.31
CA VAL A 731 -6.62 10.76 -35.35
C VAL A 731 -5.13 10.95 -35.63
N GLY A 732 -4.29 10.02 -35.19
CA GLY A 732 -2.85 10.21 -35.16
C GLY A 732 -2.47 11.44 -34.32
N THR A 733 -2.13 12.56 -34.97
CA THR A 733 -1.81 13.85 -34.33
C THR A 733 -2.87 14.93 -34.51
N THR A 734 -3.85 14.78 -35.42
CA THR A 734 -4.87 15.81 -35.66
C THR A 734 -6.04 15.66 -34.70
N PRO A 735 -6.68 16.77 -34.24
CA PRO A 735 -7.92 16.68 -33.47
C PRO A 735 -9.01 15.93 -34.25
N ASN A 736 -9.76 15.08 -33.55
CA ASN A 736 -10.88 14.35 -34.11
C ASN A 736 -11.79 13.87 -32.98
N ASN A 737 -12.64 14.78 -32.50
CA ASN A 737 -13.45 14.60 -31.31
C ASN A 737 -14.75 13.87 -31.64
N LEU A 738 -15.76 14.54 -32.17
CA LEU A 738 -16.97 13.92 -32.71
C LEU A 738 -16.90 13.85 -34.24
N TYR A 739 -16.72 12.65 -34.79
CA TYR A 739 -16.75 12.40 -36.23
C TYR A 739 -18.16 11.94 -36.68
N LEU A 740 -18.79 12.75 -37.53
CA LEU A 740 -20.12 12.50 -38.11
C LEU A 740 -20.00 11.93 -39.54
N TRP A 741 -20.34 10.66 -39.70
CA TRP A 741 -20.28 9.92 -40.96
C TRP A 741 -21.48 10.23 -41.87
N ASN A 742 -21.33 10.19 -43.20
CA ASN A 742 -22.42 10.31 -44.21
C ASN A 742 -23.45 11.44 -43.94
N GLY A 743 -23.04 12.57 -43.35
CA GLY A 743 -23.95 13.67 -43.02
C GLY A 743 -24.95 13.36 -41.89
N GLN A 744 -24.63 12.43 -40.98
CA GLN A 744 -25.39 12.26 -39.74
C GLN A 744 -25.42 13.54 -38.91
N GLN A 745 -26.50 13.69 -38.13
CA GLN A 745 -26.75 14.84 -37.27
C GLN A 745 -26.94 14.42 -35.81
N VAL A 746 -26.83 15.39 -34.92
CA VAL A 746 -27.16 15.23 -33.49
C VAL A 746 -28.45 15.98 -33.15
N SER A 747 -29.10 15.62 -32.04
CA SER A 747 -30.04 16.49 -31.33
C SER A 747 -29.30 17.14 -30.18
N ALA A 748 -29.36 18.46 -30.08
CA ALA A 748 -28.57 19.26 -29.14
C ALA A 748 -29.39 20.36 -28.43
N SER A 749 -30.71 20.43 -28.65
CA SER A 749 -31.61 21.41 -28.01
C SER A 749 -31.60 21.38 -26.48
N GLY A 750 -31.13 20.29 -25.86
CA GLY A 750 -30.98 20.14 -24.41
C GLY A 750 -29.58 20.45 -23.84
N LEU A 751 -28.63 20.93 -24.63
CA LEU A 751 -27.28 21.27 -24.14
C LEU A 751 -27.27 22.48 -23.20
N THR A 752 -26.25 22.55 -22.33
CA THR A 752 -25.98 23.67 -21.42
C THR A 752 -24.70 24.40 -21.80
N SER A 753 -24.48 25.60 -21.24
CA SER A 753 -23.37 26.49 -21.59
C SER A 753 -21.97 25.99 -21.21
N GLY A 754 -21.85 24.83 -20.56
CA GLY A 754 -20.58 24.20 -20.21
C GLY A 754 -20.26 22.93 -21.03
N ALA A 755 -21.00 22.67 -22.10
CA ALA A 755 -20.74 21.54 -23.00
C ALA A 755 -19.73 21.93 -24.08
N GLU A 756 -18.67 21.14 -24.24
CA GLU A 756 -17.59 21.37 -25.21
C GLU A 756 -17.41 20.19 -26.16
N ILE A 757 -17.78 20.35 -27.43
CA ILE A 757 -17.74 19.30 -28.45
C ILE A 757 -16.93 19.76 -29.66
N GLY A 758 -15.71 19.26 -29.82
CA GLY A 758 -15.02 19.35 -31.11
C GLY A 758 -15.73 18.49 -32.16
N VAL A 759 -15.88 18.97 -33.38
CA VAL A 759 -16.59 18.24 -34.46
C VAL A 759 -15.83 18.20 -35.78
N THR A 760 -15.90 17.03 -36.41
CA THR A 760 -15.46 16.74 -37.79
C THR A 760 -16.62 16.08 -38.55
N THR A 761 -16.82 16.45 -39.82
CA THR A 761 -17.82 15.84 -40.70
C THR A 761 -17.14 15.13 -41.88
N GLN A 762 -17.67 13.97 -42.30
CA GLN A 762 -17.16 13.27 -43.50
C GLN A 762 -17.37 14.08 -44.78
N ILE A 763 -18.49 14.81 -44.86
CA ILE A 763 -18.74 15.80 -45.89
C ILE A 763 -18.05 17.09 -45.45
N ALA A 764 -17.06 17.55 -46.21
CA ALA A 764 -16.41 18.83 -45.95
C ALA A 764 -17.29 20.00 -46.43
N PRO A 765 -17.46 21.08 -45.64
CA PRO A 765 -18.02 22.34 -46.14
C PRO A 765 -17.23 22.90 -47.32
N THR A 766 -17.88 23.66 -48.20
CA THR A 766 -17.22 24.34 -49.32
C THR A 766 -17.14 25.86 -49.04
N ASN A 767 -16.68 26.64 -50.02
CA ASN A 767 -16.79 28.10 -49.94
C ASN A 767 -18.27 28.55 -49.96
N ASP A 768 -19.13 27.80 -50.66
CA ASP A 768 -20.50 28.17 -51.02
C ASP A 768 -21.57 27.36 -50.25
N SER A 769 -21.15 26.43 -49.38
CA SER A 769 -22.05 25.56 -48.62
C SER A 769 -21.52 25.19 -47.24
N SER A 770 -22.43 25.18 -46.26
CA SER A 770 -22.21 24.66 -44.91
C SER A 770 -22.77 23.24 -44.76
N VAL A 771 -22.37 22.56 -43.68
CA VAL A 771 -22.86 21.22 -43.31
C VAL A 771 -23.56 21.32 -41.97
N THR A 772 -24.87 21.09 -41.94
CA THR A 772 -25.69 21.18 -40.73
C THR A 772 -25.39 20.03 -39.76
N ILE A 773 -24.94 20.36 -38.55
CA ILE A 773 -24.60 19.43 -37.47
C ILE A 773 -25.84 19.04 -36.66
N THR A 774 -26.75 19.99 -36.36
CA THR A 774 -27.92 19.73 -35.52
C THR A 774 -29.23 19.53 -36.30
N SER A 775 -29.95 18.49 -35.89
CA SER A 775 -31.30 18.17 -36.36
C SER A 775 -32.37 19.13 -35.82
N ASP A 776 -32.10 19.73 -34.66
CA ASP A 776 -32.98 20.62 -33.89
C ASP A 776 -32.35 22.01 -33.68
N SER A 777 -33.19 22.96 -33.25
CA SER A 777 -32.79 24.31 -32.89
C SER A 777 -32.12 24.33 -31.51
N VAL A 778 -30.94 24.95 -31.40
CA VAL A 778 -30.18 25.04 -30.14
C VAL A 778 -30.32 26.41 -29.46
N SER A 779 -30.19 26.41 -28.13
CA SER A 779 -30.12 27.62 -27.29
C SER A 779 -28.69 28.09 -27.03
N VAL A 780 -27.70 27.20 -27.18
CA VAL A 780 -26.27 27.43 -26.96
C VAL A 780 -25.45 26.73 -28.05
N ASN A 781 -24.34 27.32 -28.48
CA ASN A 781 -23.37 26.63 -29.34
C ASN A 781 -22.26 26.01 -28.47
N GLY A 782 -22.39 24.74 -28.13
CA GLY A 782 -21.34 23.95 -27.47
C GLY A 782 -20.32 23.32 -28.45
N PHE A 783 -20.41 23.62 -29.75
CA PHE A 783 -19.59 22.99 -30.78
C PHE A 783 -18.46 23.90 -31.27
N SER A 784 -17.29 23.31 -31.51
CA SER A 784 -16.13 23.93 -32.17
C SER A 784 -15.63 23.01 -33.29
N SER A 785 -14.91 23.53 -34.29
CA SER A 785 -14.33 22.65 -35.31
C SER A 785 -13.01 22.04 -34.84
N ASP A 786 -12.84 20.74 -35.10
CA ASP A 786 -11.56 20.05 -34.95
C ASP A 786 -10.50 20.49 -35.99
N ASN A 787 -10.93 21.07 -37.11
CA ASN A 787 -10.08 21.44 -38.23
C ASN A 787 -10.08 22.96 -38.43
N SER A 788 -8.88 23.56 -38.40
CA SER A 788 -8.63 25.01 -38.48
C SER A 788 -9.18 25.71 -39.73
N ASP A 789 -9.43 24.97 -40.80
CA ASP A 789 -9.98 25.48 -42.06
C ASP A 789 -11.49 25.79 -41.96
N TYR A 790 -12.14 25.39 -40.87
CA TYR A 790 -13.59 25.49 -40.67
C TYR A 790 -13.93 26.15 -39.33
N GLU A 791 -15.15 26.65 -39.22
CA GLU A 791 -15.71 27.21 -37.99
C GLU A 791 -17.20 26.87 -37.87
N THR A 792 -17.70 26.82 -36.65
CA THR A 792 -19.11 26.57 -36.35
C THR A 792 -19.90 27.88 -36.29
N ALA A 793 -21.15 27.86 -36.75
CA ALA A 793 -22.08 28.97 -36.63
C ALA A 793 -23.50 28.46 -36.34
N ILE A 794 -24.40 29.35 -35.94
CA ILE A 794 -25.84 29.09 -35.87
C ILE A 794 -26.51 29.67 -37.14
N ASP A 795 -27.38 28.92 -37.79
CA ASP A 795 -28.12 29.34 -38.98
C ASP A 795 -29.46 30.04 -38.67
N GLU A 796 -30.17 30.47 -39.72
CA GLU A 796 -31.48 31.13 -39.62
C GLU A 796 -32.58 30.26 -38.99
N ASN A 797 -32.39 28.94 -38.94
CA ASN A 797 -33.29 27.97 -38.31
C ASN A 797 -32.84 27.62 -36.87
N CYS A 798 -31.89 28.40 -36.32
CA CYS A 798 -31.24 28.19 -35.03
C CYS A 798 -30.48 26.84 -34.91
N LYS A 799 -30.02 26.27 -36.03
CA LYS A 799 -29.24 25.02 -36.06
C LYS A 799 -27.75 25.29 -36.11
N VAL A 800 -26.94 24.42 -35.52
CA VAL A 800 -25.48 24.51 -35.65
C VAL A 800 -25.05 23.98 -37.01
N VAL A 801 -24.22 24.75 -37.71
CA VAL A 801 -23.63 24.39 -39.01
C VAL A 801 -22.12 24.52 -38.95
N LEU A 802 -21.42 23.60 -39.62
CA LEU A 802 -20.00 23.73 -39.93
C LEU A 802 -19.85 24.45 -41.27
N LYS A 803 -19.08 25.53 -41.32
CA LYS A 803 -18.80 26.27 -42.56
C LYS A 803 -17.29 26.45 -42.72
N LYS A 804 -16.83 26.63 -43.96
CA LYS A 804 -15.42 26.95 -44.21
C LYS A 804 -15.11 28.36 -43.68
N LYS A 805 -13.97 28.51 -43.03
CA LYS A 805 -13.51 29.78 -42.48
C LYS A 805 -13.14 30.72 -43.63
N ALA A 806 -13.50 31.99 -43.50
CA ALA A 806 -13.11 33.00 -44.48
C ALA A 806 -11.58 33.14 -44.48
N ALA A 807 -10.96 33.05 -45.66
CA ALA A 807 -9.55 33.38 -45.81
C ALA A 807 -9.39 34.89 -45.62
N VAL A 808 -8.61 35.30 -44.61
CA VAL A 808 -8.27 36.71 -44.44
C VAL A 808 -7.21 37.06 -45.47
N GLU A 809 -7.51 38.00 -46.36
CA GLU A 809 -6.59 38.42 -47.42
C GLU A 809 -5.33 39.07 -46.81
N ALA A 810 -4.18 38.82 -47.45
CA ALA A 810 -2.93 39.43 -47.03
C ALA A 810 -2.96 40.95 -47.31
N PRO A 811 -2.34 41.78 -46.45
CA PRO A 811 -2.38 43.23 -46.60
C PRO A 811 -1.71 43.64 -47.91
N THR A 812 -2.43 44.39 -48.76
CA THR A 812 -1.94 44.76 -50.10
C THR A 812 -1.22 46.09 -50.03
N ILE A 813 0.07 46.13 -50.38
CA ILE A 813 0.83 47.38 -50.47
C ILE A 813 0.34 48.17 -51.69
N THR A 814 -0.28 49.32 -51.44
CA THR A 814 -0.83 50.22 -52.47
C THR A 814 0.21 51.22 -52.97
N LYS A 815 1.25 51.49 -52.17
CA LYS A 815 2.36 52.38 -52.52
C LYS A 815 3.66 51.86 -51.93
N GLN A 816 4.58 51.52 -52.81
CA GLN A 816 5.93 51.09 -52.44
C GLN A 816 6.77 52.28 -51.96
N PRO A 817 7.69 52.07 -50.99
CA PRO A 817 8.68 53.08 -50.64
C PRO A 817 9.53 53.45 -51.85
N GLN A 818 10.12 54.65 -51.81
CA GLN A 818 10.97 55.16 -52.87
C GLN A 818 12.42 55.30 -52.38
N PRO A 819 13.43 55.12 -53.24
CA PRO A 819 14.82 55.35 -52.87
C PRO A 819 15.04 56.84 -52.55
N VAL A 820 15.73 57.12 -51.45
CA VAL A 820 15.96 58.49 -50.96
C VAL A 820 17.42 58.87 -51.18
N SER A 821 17.64 60.11 -51.66
CA SER A 821 18.96 60.71 -51.83
C SER A 821 19.04 62.02 -51.05
N VAL A 822 19.99 62.11 -50.13
CA VAL A 822 20.16 63.22 -49.17
C VAL A 822 21.64 63.56 -48.98
N LYS A 823 21.93 64.67 -48.29
CA LYS A 823 23.28 65.02 -47.84
C LYS A 823 23.56 64.52 -46.43
N VAL A 824 24.84 64.41 -46.08
CA VAL A 824 25.27 64.14 -44.70
C VAL A 824 24.68 65.20 -43.75
N GLY A 825 24.00 64.75 -42.69
CA GLY A 825 23.33 65.59 -41.70
C GLY A 825 21.85 65.90 -41.98
N GLU A 826 21.33 65.58 -43.17
CA GLU A 826 19.91 65.71 -43.48
C GLU A 826 19.08 64.52 -42.95
N THR A 827 17.75 64.59 -43.11
CA THR A 827 16.80 63.55 -42.70
C THR A 827 16.24 62.84 -43.95
N ALA A 828 16.18 61.50 -43.91
CA ALA A 828 15.48 60.68 -44.91
C ALA A 828 14.28 59.99 -44.27
N THR A 829 13.18 59.92 -45.02
CA THR A 829 11.97 59.19 -44.61
C THR A 829 11.57 58.22 -45.71
N PHE A 830 11.42 56.95 -45.35
CA PHE A 830 10.76 55.94 -46.18
C PHE A 830 9.30 55.83 -45.75
N THR A 831 8.39 55.65 -46.70
CA THR A 831 6.95 55.48 -46.44
C THR A 831 6.41 54.30 -47.22
N VAL A 832 5.47 53.57 -46.63
CA VAL A 832 4.68 52.53 -47.30
C VAL A 832 3.20 52.84 -47.04
N GLU A 833 2.36 52.70 -48.06
CA GLU A 833 0.90 52.73 -47.89
C GLU A 833 0.36 51.34 -48.24
N ALA A 834 -0.56 50.82 -47.43
CA ALA A 834 -1.12 49.49 -47.58
C ALA A 834 -2.61 49.46 -47.22
N ALA A 835 -3.33 48.49 -47.78
CA ALA A 835 -4.75 48.26 -47.55
C ALA A 835 -4.98 46.92 -46.82
N GLY A 836 -5.81 46.96 -45.78
CA GLY A 836 -6.22 45.85 -44.94
C GLY A 836 -6.68 46.36 -43.57
N GLU A 837 -7.24 45.48 -42.74
CA GLU A 837 -7.72 45.86 -41.39
C GLU A 837 -6.68 45.58 -40.31
N GLY A 838 -6.58 46.47 -39.31
CA GLY A 838 -5.70 46.27 -38.14
C GLY A 838 -4.21 46.20 -38.44
N LEU A 839 -3.75 46.91 -39.49
CA LEU A 839 -2.37 46.79 -39.99
C LEU A 839 -1.30 47.12 -38.92
N SER A 840 -0.26 46.29 -38.94
CA SER A 840 0.98 46.46 -38.20
C SER A 840 2.15 46.47 -39.17
N TYR A 841 3.23 47.16 -38.78
CA TYR A 841 4.38 47.44 -39.64
C TYR A 841 5.65 47.06 -38.92
N GLN A 842 6.67 46.60 -39.64
CA GLN A 842 8.03 46.41 -39.13
C GLN A 842 9.03 46.71 -40.24
N TRP A 843 9.81 47.78 -40.07
CA TRP A 843 10.90 48.10 -41.00
C TRP A 843 12.15 47.27 -40.71
N MET A 844 12.81 46.83 -41.77
CA MET A 844 14.08 46.12 -41.73
C MET A 844 15.15 46.90 -42.50
N VAL A 845 16.41 46.73 -42.09
CA VAL A 845 17.58 47.23 -42.80
C VAL A 845 18.54 46.10 -43.16
N ASP A 846 19.04 46.10 -44.39
CA ASP A 846 20.22 45.34 -44.81
C ASP A 846 21.37 46.34 -44.99
N LYS A 847 22.41 46.16 -44.17
CA LYS A 847 23.58 47.05 -44.11
C LYS A 847 24.67 46.67 -45.12
N ASN A 848 24.41 45.67 -45.96
CA ASN A 848 25.35 45.00 -46.86
C ASN A 848 26.56 44.38 -46.12
N ASP A 849 26.39 44.00 -44.85
CA ASP A 849 27.39 43.30 -44.03
C ASP A 849 27.26 41.77 -44.09
N ASN A 850 26.59 41.27 -45.13
CA ASN A 850 26.22 39.87 -45.39
C ASN A 850 25.30 39.22 -44.33
N ARG A 851 24.64 39.99 -43.44
CA ARG A 851 23.62 39.46 -42.52
C ARG A 851 22.20 39.44 -43.12
N GLY A 852 21.99 40.13 -44.24
CA GLY A 852 20.67 40.32 -44.83
C GLY A 852 19.86 41.38 -44.09
N PHE A 853 18.54 41.33 -44.27
CA PHE A 853 17.60 42.23 -43.60
C PHE A 853 17.43 41.86 -42.12
N VAL A 854 17.55 42.86 -41.24
CA VAL A 854 17.37 42.75 -39.80
C VAL A 854 16.38 43.81 -39.32
N ASP A 855 15.48 43.45 -38.41
CA ASP A 855 14.48 44.35 -37.84
C ASP A 855 15.10 45.59 -37.19
N ILE A 856 14.50 46.75 -37.48
CA ILE A 856 14.82 48.02 -36.85
C ILE A 856 13.93 48.15 -35.61
N ALA A 857 14.53 48.05 -34.43
CA ALA A 857 13.81 48.13 -33.16
C ALA A 857 12.98 49.42 -33.04
N GLY A 858 11.67 49.27 -32.79
CA GLY A 858 10.72 50.38 -32.63
C GLY A 858 10.26 51.05 -33.93
N ALA A 859 10.73 50.60 -35.10
CA ALA A 859 10.28 51.13 -36.40
C ALA A 859 8.99 50.43 -36.87
N THR A 860 7.89 50.66 -36.13
CA THR A 860 6.62 49.95 -36.29
C THR A 860 5.49 50.86 -36.80
N SER A 861 5.72 51.60 -37.89
CA SER A 861 4.77 52.56 -38.45
C SER A 861 4.87 52.63 -39.98
N GLU A 862 3.85 53.20 -40.63
CA GLU A 862 3.79 53.45 -42.09
C GLU A 862 4.97 54.24 -42.64
N SER A 863 5.67 55.00 -41.79
CA SER A 863 6.90 55.69 -42.15
C SER A 863 8.04 55.34 -41.19
N TYR A 864 9.25 55.29 -41.73
CA TYR A 864 10.49 55.21 -40.97
C TYR A 864 11.41 56.38 -41.33
N THR A 865 11.81 57.15 -40.31
CA THR A 865 12.56 58.39 -40.47
C THR A 865 13.94 58.29 -39.79
N LEU A 866 14.99 58.46 -40.59
CA LEU A 866 16.39 58.56 -40.18
C LEU A 866 16.77 60.02 -40.10
N ASN A 867 17.04 60.53 -38.90
CA ASN A 867 17.47 61.91 -38.68
C ASN A 867 19.01 62.02 -38.63
N ALA A 868 19.56 63.16 -39.07
CA ALA A 868 20.98 63.49 -39.02
C ALA A 868 21.90 62.41 -39.64
N ILE A 869 21.62 62.06 -40.91
CA ILE A 869 22.20 60.90 -41.58
C ILE A 869 23.72 60.99 -41.75
N SER A 870 24.38 59.91 -41.31
CA SER A 870 25.81 59.67 -41.49
C SER A 870 26.12 59.09 -42.87
N LYS A 871 27.34 59.33 -43.36
CA LYS A 871 27.87 58.73 -44.60
C LYS A 871 27.87 57.20 -44.57
N GLU A 872 27.89 56.59 -43.38
CA GLU A 872 27.93 55.13 -43.22
C GLU A 872 26.66 54.42 -43.70
N TYR A 873 25.52 55.13 -43.78
CA TYR A 873 24.25 54.56 -44.27
C TYR A 873 24.14 54.58 -45.81
N ASN A 874 25.14 55.11 -46.52
CA ASN A 874 25.14 55.14 -47.98
C ASN A 874 25.19 53.72 -48.56
N GLY A 875 24.17 53.38 -49.35
CA GLY A 875 23.97 52.05 -49.92
C GLY A 875 23.19 51.09 -49.02
N TYR A 876 22.82 51.47 -47.79
CA TYR A 876 21.94 50.63 -46.95
C TYR A 876 20.58 50.46 -47.62
N ARG A 877 20.03 49.25 -47.53
CA ARG A 877 18.76 48.86 -48.14
C ARG A 877 17.69 48.72 -47.06
N TYR A 878 16.49 49.20 -47.35
CA TYR A 878 15.35 49.24 -46.43
C TYR A 878 14.12 48.61 -47.09
N GLN A 879 13.34 47.89 -46.30
CA GLN A 879 12.04 47.33 -46.69
C GLN A 879 11.11 47.30 -45.46
N CYS A 880 9.80 47.30 -45.68
CA CYS A 880 8.80 47.16 -44.61
C CYS A 880 8.04 45.83 -44.77
N MET A 881 7.90 45.07 -43.70
CA MET A 881 6.88 44.03 -43.59
C MET A 881 5.59 44.66 -43.05
N VAL A 882 4.48 44.40 -43.73
CA VAL A 882 3.13 44.78 -43.32
C VAL A 882 2.37 43.50 -42.96
N SER A 883 1.78 43.45 -41.77
CA SER A 883 1.12 42.27 -41.22
C SER A 883 -0.22 42.63 -40.58
N ILE A 884 -1.21 41.75 -40.68
CA ILE A 884 -2.47 41.83 -39.92
C ILE A 884 -2.28 41.32 -38.47
N PRO A 885 -3.23 41.55 -37.53
CA PRO A 885 -3.03 41.27 -36.11
C PRO A 885 -2.65 39.82 -35.76
N SER A 886 -1.95 39.68 -34.62
CA SER A 886 -1.45 38.41 -34.09
C SER A 886 -2.56 37.37 -33.93
N GLY A 887 -2.50 36.32 -34.75
CA GLY A 887 -3.54 35.30 -34.90
C GLY A 887 -3.70 34.82 -36.34
N HIS A 888 -3.24 35.61 -37.31
CA HIS A 888 -3.20 35.28 -38.73
C HIS A 888 -1.75 35.30 -39.27
N THR A 889 -1.51 34.59 -40.38
CA THR A 889 -0.18 34.46 -41.01
C THR A 889 0.02 35.38 -42.23
N GLY A 890 -1.00 36.15 -42.60
CA GLY A 890 -0.97 37.06 -43.75
C GLY A 890 -0.02 38.24 -43.53
N HIS A 891 1.01 38.34 -44.36
CA HIS A 891 1.97 39.44 -44.38
C HIS A 891 2.46 39.68 -45.80
N THR A 892 2.88 40.93 -46.08
CA THR A 892 3.42 41.35 -47.37
C THR A 892 4.66 42.20 -47.12
N ILE A 893 5.72 41.99 -47.91
CA ILE A 893 6.97 42.76 -47.81
C ILE A 893 7.03 43.77 -48.96
N SER A 894 7.44 45.00 -48.65
CA SER A 894 7.61 46.06 -49.65
C SER A 894 8.75 45.79 -50.62
N ASP A 895 8.79 46.56 -51.71
CA ASP A 895 10.00 46.67 -52.52
C ASP A 895 11.17 47.17 -51.65
N CYS A 896 12.36 46.68 -51.95
CA CYS A 896 13.61 47.03 -51.29
C CYS A 896 14.17 48.32 -51.90
N VAL A 897 14.37 49.36 -51.08
CA VAL A 897 14.89 50.67 -51.51
C VAL A 897 16.24 51.01 -50.88
N THR A 898 17.09 51.69 -51.64
CA THR A 898 18.44 52.08 -51.21
C THR A 898 18.49 53.54 -50.75
N LEU A 899 19.17 53.81 -49.64
CA LEU A 899 19.54 55.15 -49.19
C LEU A 899 20.83 55.60 -49.88
N THR A 900 20.84 56.79 -50.49
CA THR A 900 22.04 57.43 -51.04
C THR A 900 22.39 58.67 -50.21
N VAL A 901 23.64 58.78 -49.79
CA VAL A 901 24.14 59.90 -48.97
C VAL A 901 25.29 60.59 -49.69
N THR A 902 25.16 61.90 -49.87
CA THR A 902 26.07 62.75 -50.65
C THR A 902 26.76 63.82 -49.78
N GLU A 903 27.86 64.37 -50.28
CA GLU A 903 28.63 65.44 -49.63
C GLU A 903 28.69 66.66 -50.56
N ASP A 904 28.65 67.87 -49.99
CA ASP A 904 28.78 69.10 -50.78
C ASP A 904 30.24 69.33 -51.23
N VAL A 905 30.38 69.80 -52.48
CA VAL A 905 31.66 70.19 -53.08
C VAL A 905 31.79 71.70 -53.05
N ALA A 906 32.93 72.21 -52.55
CA ALA A 906 33.17 73.65 -52.37
C ALA A 906 33.30 74.40 -53.73
N PRO A 907 32.71 75.61 -53.86
CA PRO A 907 32.68 76.36 -55.12
C PRO A 907 33.89 77.30 -55.33
N THR A 908 34.13 77.69 -56.59
CA THR A 908 35.06 78.75 -57.01
C THR A 908 34.41 79.65 -58.09
N PRO A 909 34.89 80.89 -58.33
CA PRO A 909 33.99 82.00 -58.66
C PRO A 909 33.71 82.29 -60.15
N ASN A 910 32.64 83.07 -60.37
CA ASN A 910 32.04 83.47 -61.65
C ASN A 910 32.31 84.95 -62.03
N PRO A 911 32.30 85.33 -63.32
CA PRO A 911 32.04 86.68 -63.80
C PRO A 911 30.68 86.84 -64.53
N GLU A 912 30.01 87.96 -64.29
CA GLU A 912 28.69 88.33 -64.84
C GLU A 912 28.80 89.20 -66.13
N PRO A 913 27.72 89.46 -66.92
CA PRO A 913 26.77 90.54 -66.54
C PRO A 913 25.27 90.35 -66.93
N ASN A 914 24.38 91.00 -66.15
CA ASN A 914 22.96 91.31 -66.43
C ASN A 914 22.85 92.58 -67.36
N PRO A 915 21.68 93.11 -67.85
CA PRO A 915 20.32 93.13 -67.28
C PRO A 915 19.11 92.78 -68.18
N GLU A 916 18.13 92.06 -67.60
CA GLU A 916 16.66 92.33 -67.49
C GLU A 916 15.80 92.96 -68.64
N PRO A 917 14.46 92.70 -68.72
CA PRO A 917 13.54 92.49 -67.58
C PRO A 917 12.42 91.41 -67.68
N ASN A 918 11.91 91.03 -66.50
CA ASN A 918 10.53 90.58 -66.15
C ASN A 918 9.77 89.60 -67.08
N PRO A 919 9.48 88.37 -66.60
CA PRO A 919 8.06 88.07 -66.34
C PRO A 919 7.72 87.20 -65.10
N GLU A 920 6.52 87.45 -64.58
CA GLU A 920 5.56 86.60 -63.84
C GLU A 920 5.90 86.00 -62.44
N PRO A 921 4.92 85.93 -61.50
CA PRO A 921 5.19 85.65 -60.09
C PRO A 921 5.06 84.16 -59.71
N LYS A 922 6.08 83.64 -59.01
CA LYS A 922 6.09 82.34 -58.35
C LYS A 922 5.19 82.32 -57.08
N PRO A 923 4.61 81.17 -56.68
CA PRO A 923 3.93 81.03 -55.38
C PRO A 923 4.89 80.95 -54.18
N GLU A 924 4.44 81.44 -53.02
CA GLU A 924 5.01 81.18 -51.70
C GLU A 924 3.87 80.85 -50.70
N PRO A 925 4.03 79.93 -49.73
CA PRO A 925 2.90 79.35 -48.99
C PRO A 925 2.69 79.93 -47.58
N THR A 926 1.64 79.42 -46.90
CA THR A 926 1.29 79.66 -45.47
C THR A 926 0.74 81.08 -45.17
N PRO A 927 -0.06 81.31 -44.11
CA PRO A 927 0.14 80.82 -42.74
C PRO A 927 -0.99 79.95 -42.13
N THR A 928 -0.58 78.97 -41.32
CA THR A 928 -1.33 78.54 -40.14
C THR A 928 -0.78 79.30 -38.93
N PRO A 929 -1.62 79.96 -38.10
CA PRO A 929 -1.14 80.56 -36.85
C PRO A 929 -0.79 79.49 -35.79
N ALA A 930 0.42 79.57 -35.26
CA ALA A 930 0.79 79.08 -33.91
C ALA A 930 0.47 80.20 -32.87
N PRO A 931 0.88 80.14 -31.57
CA PRO A 931 1.53 79.09 -30.76
C PRO A 931 0.64 78.71 -29.53
N ASN A 932 1.01 78.36 -28.28
CA ASN A 932 2.05 78.84 -27.34
C ASN A 932 2.08 77.97 -26.03
N PRO A 933 2.88 78.23 -24.95
CA PRO A 933 4.19 77.54 -24.79
C PRO A 933 4.66 77.14 -23.35
N THR A 934 5.82 76.47 -23.28
CA THR A 934 6.88 76.51 -22.21
C THR A 934 6.59 76.00 -20.76
N PRO A 935 7.64 75.76 -19.92
CA PRO A 935 7.61 74.77 -18.81
C PRO A 935 8.14 75.32 -17.44
N GLU A 936 8.71 74.45 -16.58
CA GLU A 936 10.08 74.57 -15.96
C GLU A 936 10.20 74.07 -14.48
N ALA A 937 11.46 73.87 -14.01
CA ALA A 937 11.94 73.86 -12.60
C ALA A 937 11.98 72.57 -11.71
N THR A 938 12.98 71.71 -11.98
CA THR A 938 14.07 71.27 -11.04
C THR A 938 13.84 70.91 -9.54
N THR A 939 14.12 69.62 -9.20
CA THR A 939 15.06 69.05 -8.16
C THR A 939 15.23 69.69 -6.74
N PRO A 940 15.49 68.90 -5.64
CA PRO A 940 16.59 67.90 -5.53
C PRO A 940 16.38 66.62 -4.67
N THR A 941 17.44 65.79 -4.59
CA THR A 941 17.64 64.48 -3.90
C THR A 941 18.10 64.61 -2.41
N PRO A 942 18.18 63.55 -1.54
CA PRO A 942 18.91 62.26 -1.75
C PRO A 942 18.28 60.94 -1.18
N ASP A 943 19.05 59.86 -1.38
CA ASP A 943 18.90 58.42 -1.01
C ASP A 943 18.72 58.15 0.53
N PRO A 944 18.27 56.96 1.03
CA PRO A 944 18.77 55.61 0.66
C PRO A 944 17.73 54.51 0.32
N ALA A 945 18.04 53.68 -0.67
CA ALA A 945 17.46 52.35 -0.97
C ALA A 945 18.01 51.23 -0.02
N PRO A 946 17.60 49.92 -0.09
CA PRO A 946 16.65 49.24 -1.00
C PRO A 946 15.55 48.42 -0.23
N ALA A 947 14.68 47.55 -0.80
CA ALA A 947 14.54 46.96 -2.15
C ALA A 947 13.08 46.55 -2.51
N THR A 948 12.82 46.40 -3.81
CA THR A 948 11.81 45.48 -4.45
C THR A 948 10.31 45.54 -4.07
N SER A 949 9.60 46.50 -4.67
CA SER A 949 8.44 46.30 -5.57
C SER A 949 7.19 45.49 -5.12
N THR A 950 6.19 46.21 -4.63
CA THR A 950 4.78 46.20 -5.13
C THR A 950 4.52 47.60 -5.78
N PRO A 951 3.34 48.04 -6.30
CA PRO A 951 1.95 47.54 -6.16
C PRO A 951 1.06 47.63 -7.46
N ALA A 952 -0.25 47.41 -7.25
CA ALA A 952 -1.47 48.00 -7.88
C ALA A 952 -1.41 48.54 -9.35
N ALA A 953 -2.30 48.20 -10.29
CA ALA A 953 -3.77 48.00 -10.28
C ALA A 953 -4.63 49.28 -10.16
N SER A 954 -5.68 49.41 -11.00
CA SER A 954 -7.01 49.96 -10.65
C SER A 954 -7.98 50.01 -11.84
N THR A 955 -9.15 49.37 -11.70
CA THR A 955 -10.50 49.78 -12.23
C THR A 955 -10.72 49.99 -13.75
N THR A 956 -11.91 49.84 -14.34
CA THR A 956 -13.22 49.31 -13.90
C THR A 956 -13.56 48.06 -14.76
N THR A 957 -14.69 47.34 -14.70
CA THR A 957 -15.98 47.47 -13.99
C THR A 957 -16.52 46.05 -13.70
N ALA A 958 -17.63 45.92 -12.95
CA ALA A 958 -18.30 44.64 -12.73
C ALA A 958 -19.75 44.64 -13.25
N SER A 959 -20.24 43.46 -13.63
CA SER A 959 -21.67 43.15 -13.81
C SER A 959 -22.00 41.91 -12.97
N THR A 960 -23.17 41.88 -12.33
CA THR A 960 -23.47 40.93 -11.25
C THR A 960 -24.04 39.61 -11.76
N ALA A 961 -23.26 38.53 -11.69
CA ALA A 961 -23.78 37.17 -11.65
C ALA A 961 -24.15 36.80 -10.20
N ALA A 962 -25.25 36.07 -10.01
CA ALA A 962 -25.68 35.63 -8.68
C ALA A 962 -24.85 34.42 -8.23
N ALA A 963 -24.10 34.57 -7.12
CA ALA A 963 -23.34 33.47 -6.54
C ALA A 963 -24.27 32.44 -5.87
N SER A 964 -24.15 31.17 -6.26
CA SER A 964 -24.59 30.06 -5.41
C SER A 964 -23.71 29.99 -4.16
N ALA A 965 -24.30 29.84 -2.98
CA ALA A 965 -23.52 29.64 -1.76
C ALA A 965 -22.77 28.31 -1.84
N GLN A 966 -21.44 28.34 -1.75
CA GLN A 966 -20.63 27.13 -1.53
C GLN A 966 -20.98 26.54 -0.16
N VAL A 967 -21.02 25.22 -0.07
CA VAL A 967 -21.14 24.52 1.21
C VAL A 967 -19.76 24.53 1.87
N THR A 968 -19.64 25.12 3.05
CA THR A 968 -18.42 24.98 3.86
C THR A 968 -18.46 23.61 4.54
N TYR A 969 -17.41 22.81 4.35
CA TYR A 969 -17.23 21.55 5.05
C TYR A 969 -16.10 21.68 6.10
N ASP A 970 -16.16 20.85 7.13
CA ASP A 970 -15.22 20.84 8.25
C ASP A 970 -14.28 19.62 8.17
N ILE A 971 -13.09 19.73 8.76
CA ILE A 971 -12.28 18.56 9.10
C ILE A 971 -12.67 18.10 10.50
N LEU A 972 -13.18 16.87 10.59
CA LEU A 972 -13.68 16.22 11.81
C LEU A 972 -12.59 15.47 12.58
N ASP A 973 -11.56 14.98 11.90
CA ASP A 973 -10.44 14.23 12.48
C ASP A 973 -9.19 14.31 11.59
N GLY A 974 -8.00 14.10 12.14
CA GLY A 974 -6.71 14.18 11.43
C GLY A 974 -6.22 15.61 11.12
N ALA A 975 -6.82 16.64 11.72
CA ALA A 975 -6.30 18.00 11.60
C ALA A 975 -5.00 18.18 12.41
N GLY A 976 -3.90 18.56 11.76
CA GLY A 976 -2.60 18.75 12.41
C GLY A 976 -1.88 17.47 12.83
N SER A 977 -2.34 16.29 12.37
CA SER A 977 -1.70 15.01 12.68
C SER A 977 -0.29 14.89 12.08
N SER A 978 0.59 14.14 12.75
CA SER A 978 1.98 13.93 12.34
C SER A 978 2.28 12.49 11.95
N TRP A 979 3.06 12.28 10.89
CA TRP A 979 3.59 10.99 10.47
C TRP A 979 5.12 11.02 10.43
N THR A 980 5.78 9.99 10.96
CA THR A 980 7.25 9.90 11.00
C THR A 980 7.80 9.35 9.70
N GLN A 981 8.76 10.05 9.10
CA GLN A 981 9.28 9.73 7.77
C GLN A 981 9.92 8.33 7.71
N ASN A 982 9.71 7.65 6.57
CA ASN A 982 10.22 6.30 6.28
C ASN A 982 9.71 5.20 7.22
N THR A 983 8.54 5.36 7.84
CA THR A 983 7.83 4.28 8.55
C THR A 983 6.78 3.60 7.67
N ASP A 984 6.25 2.45 8.11
CA ASP A 984 5.15 1.73 7.43
C ASP A 984 3.75 2.09 7.97
N GLY A 985 3.65 3.12 8.82
CA GLY A 985 2.37 3.62 9.31
C GLY A 985 1.59 4.36 8.22
N SER A 986 0.26 4.39 8.33
CA SER A 986 -0.62 5.23 7.51
C SER A 986 -0.97 6.54 8.22
N LEU A 987 -1.61 7.46 7.48
CA LEU A 987 -2.12 8.73 8.02
C LEU A 987 -3.57 8.91 7.55
N ALA A 988 -4.49 9.19 8.48
CA ALA A 988 -5.91 9.32 8.18
C ALA A 988 -6.46 10.71 8.54
N ILE A 989 -7.28 11.28 7.65
CA ILE A 989 -7.93 12.59 7.82
C ILE A 989 -9.39 12.48 7.38
N ARG A 990 -10.32 13.03 8.17
CA ARG A 990 -11.77 12.87 7.99
C ARG A 990 -12.46 14.22 7.79
N GLY A 991 -13.19 14.39 6.70
CA GLY A 991 -14.02 15.56 6.42
C GLY A 991 -15.51 15.32 6.69
N SER A 992 -16.27 16.38 6.95
CA SER A 992 -17.70 16.31 7.27
C SER A 992 -18.61 16.04 6.07
N GLY A 993 -18.14 16.27 4.84
CA GLY A 993 -18.90 16.02 3.63
C GLY A 993 -19.18 14.55 3.33
N GLU A 994 -20.27 14.31 2.59
CA GLU A 994 -20.75 12.99 2.20
C GLU A 994 -19.83 12.36 1.13
N ILE A 995 -19.52 11.07 1.28
CA ILE A 995 -18.65 10.33 0.35
C ILE A 995 -19.23 10.28 -1.07
N SER A 996 -20.56 10.32 -1.22
CA SER A 996 -21.29 10.43 -2.49
C SER A 996 -20.98 11.69 -3.29
N LYS A 997 -20.49 12.75 -2.63
CA LYS A 997 -20.10 14.03 -3.22
C LYS A 997 -18.59 14.18 -3.40
N PHE A 998 -17.79 13.25 -2.89
CA PHE A 998 -16.33 13.39 -2.90
C PHE A 998 -15.78 13.35 -4.34
N ARG A 999 -14.79 14.21 -4.64
CA ARG A 999 -14.12 14.26 -5.94
C ARG A 999 -12.66 13.84 -5.87
N GLU A 1000 -11.89 14.54 -5.04
CA GLU A 1000 -10.42 14.45 -5.04
C GLU A 1000 -9.82 14.90 -3.70
N VAL A 1001 -8.58 14.48 -3.45
CA VAL A 1001 -7.71 14.98 -2.39
C VAL A 1001 -6.56 15.75 -3.04
N LYS A 1002 -6.19 16.89 -2.46
CA LYS A 1002 -4.96 17.61 -2.82
C LYS A 1002 -4.00 17.65 -1.64
N VAL A 1003 -2.71 17.56 -1.95
CA VAL A 1003 -1.60 17.85 -1.03
C VAL A 1003 -0.74 18.92 -1.69
N ASP A 1004 -0.50 20.02 -0.98
CA ASP A 1004 0.21 21.21 -1.50
C ASP A 1004 -0.34 21.75 -2.83
N GLY A 1005 -1.67 21.70 -2.96
CA GLY A 1005 -2.41 22.11 -4.16
C GLY A 1005 -2.35 21.11 -5.32
N VAL A 1006 -1.57 20.04 -5.21
CA VAL A 1006 -1.44 18.99 -6.23
C VAL A 1006 -2.43 17.86 -5.94
N THR A 1007 -3.26 17.52 -6.92
CA THR A 1007 -4.20 16.39 -6.82
C THR A 1007 -3.44 15.08 -6.65
N VAL A 1008 -3.81 14.31 -5.62
CA VAL A 1008 -3.23 13.01 -5.32
C VAL A 1008 -3.91 11.94 -6.15
N ASP A 1009 -3.13 11.07 -6.79
CA ASP A 1009 -3.65 9.90 -7.50
C ASP A 1009 -4.43 8.98 -6.52
N PRO A 1010 -5.67 8.56 -6.82
CA PRO A 1010 -6.45 7.63 -5.99
C PRO A 1010 -5.74 6.32 -5.63
N VAL A 1011 -4.71 5.89 -6.38
CA VAL A 1011 -3.88 4.73 -6.02
C VAL A 1011 -3.12 4.93 -4.69
N ASN A 1012 -2.92 6.18 -4.25
CA ASN A 1012 -2.08 6.54 -3.10
C ASN A 1012 -2.84 6.69 -1.77
N TYR A 1013 -4.17 6.61 -1.79
CA TYR A 1013 -5.01 6.62 -0.58
C TYR A 1013 -6.12 5.56 -0.67
N THR A 1014 -6.93 5.46 0.39
CA THR A 1014 -8.24 4.82 0.39
C THR A 1014 -9.28 5.80 0.90
N VAL A 1015 -10.53 5.61 0.50
CA VAL A 1015 -11.69 6.38 0.98
C VAL A 1015 -12.66 5.41 1.65
N THR A 1016 -13.13 5.73 2.85
CA THR A 1016 -14.11 4.92 3.58
C THR A 1016 -15.29 5.75 4.09
N GLU A 1017 -16.42 5.06 4.33
CA GLU A 1017 -17.68 5.66 4.74
C GLU A 1017 -17.76 5.92 6.26
N GLY A 1018 -18.64 6.85 6.66
CA GLY A 1018 -18.72 7.40 8.02
C GLY A 1018 -18.32 8.88 8.05
N SER A 1019 -18.89 9.70 7.16
CA SER A 1019 -18.26 10.91 6.62
C SER A 1019 -17.02 10.57 5.79
N THR A 1020 -16.50 11.49 4.97
CA THR A 1020 -15.41 11.16 4.02
C THR A 1020 -14.08 11.00 4.77
N ILE A 1021 -13.65 9.75 5.00
CA ILE A 1021 -12.36 9.41 5.61
C ILE A 1021 -11.36 9.09 4.50
N ILE A 1022 -10.23 9.80 4.48
CA ILE A 1022 -9.08 9.54 3.60
C ILE A 1022 -7.99 8.88 4.43
N THR A 1023 -7.45 7.76 3.98
CA THR A 1023 -6.23 7.15 4.57
C THR A 1023 -5.13 7.05 3.52
N PHE A 1024 -4.03 7.78 3.71
CA PHE A 1024 -2.86 7.72 2.83
C PHE A 1024 -2.08 6.42 3.04
N LYS A 1025 -1.59 5.84 1.95
CA LYS A 1025 -0.74 4.65 1.95
C LYS A 1025 0.71 5.03 2.32
N PRO A 1026 1.47 4.17 3.04
CA PRO A 1026 2.84 4.49 3.45
C PRO A 1026 3.76 4.89 2.29
N GLU A 1027 3.66 4.21 1.14
CA GLU A 1027 4.49 4.53 -0.04
C GLU A 1027 4.29 5.95 -0.59
N TYR A 1028 3.08 6.52 -0.44
CA TYR A 1028 2.84 7.92 -0.80
C TYR A 1028 3.44 8.87 0.23
N LEU A 1029 3.25 8.58 1.52
CA LEU A 1029 3.82 9.39 2.60
C LEU A 1029 5.36 9.39 2.56
N LYS A 1030 5.98 8.26 2.19
CA LYS A 1030 7.43 8.13 1.91
C LYS A 1030 7.92 8.98 0.74
N SER A 1031 7.04 9.42 -0.17
CA SER A 1031 7.40 10.32 -1.28
C SER A 1031 7.41 11.81 -0.90
N LEU A 1032 6.85 12.17 0.25
CA LEU A 1032 6.80 13.55 0.73
C LEU A 1032 8.12 13.93 1.44
N SER A 1033 8.51 15.20 1.30
CA SER A 1033 9.57 15.82 2.09
C SER A 1033 9.22 15.87 3.57
N ALA A 1034 10.21 16.07 4.46
CA ALA A 1034 9.90 16.46 5.82
C ALA A 1034 9.45 17.94 5.88
N GLY A 1035 8.42 18.22 6.69
CA GLY A 1035 7.81 19.55 6.79
C GLY A 1035 6.31 19.52 7.11
N ASN A 1036 5.67 20.69 7.06
CA ASN A 1036 4.22 20.79 7.05
C ASN A 1036 3.72 20.75 5.61
N HIS A 1037 2.73 19.90 5.37
CA HIS A 1037 2.02 19.75 4.11
C HIS A 1037 0.58 20.22 4.29
N SER A 1038 0.08 20.98 3.32
CA SER A 1038 -1.32 21.37 3.25
C SER A 1038 -2.15 20.25 2.61
N PHE A 1039 -3.39 20.08 3.07
CA PHE A 1039 -4.30 19.03 2.65
C PHE A 1039 -5.68 19.63 2.38
N GLU A 1040 -6.27 19.34 1.22
CA GLU A 1040 -7.64 19.73 0.87
C GLU A 1040 -8.47 18.52 0.44
N LEU A 1041 -9.65 18.39 1.04
CA LEU A 1041 -10.74 17.51 0.63
C LEU A 1041 -11.69 18.29 -0.28
N VAL A 1042 -11.95 17.79 -1.49
CA VAL A 1042 -12.82 18.44 -2.48
C VAL A 1042 -14.09 17.60 -2.69
N TRP A 1043 -15.26 18.23 -2.55
CA TRP A 1043 -16.57 17.65 -2.88
C TRP A 1043 -17.22 18.39 -4.07
N THR A 1044 -18.42 17.96 -4.49
CA THR A 1044 -19.15 18.53 -5.62
C THR A 1044 -19.57 19.99 -5.45
N ASP A 1045 -19.77 20.44 -4.21
CA ASP A 1045 -20.40 21.70 -3.81
C ASP A 1045 -19.61 22.51 -2.75
N GLY A 1046 -18.40 22.05 -2.38
CA GLY A 1046 -17.58 22.65 -1.33
C GLY A 1046 -16.23 21.95 -1.12
N THR A 1047 -15.36 22.54 -0.29
CA THR A 1047 -14.08 21.93 0.13
C THR A 1047 -13.85 22.11 1.64
N ALA A 1048 -12.88 21.37 2.19
CA ALA A 1048 -12.38 21.52 3.56
C ALA A 1048 -10.86 21.32 3.56
N ALA A 1049 -10.12 22.16 4.29
CA ALA A 1049 -8.67 22.14 4.29
C ALA A 1049 -8.08 22.09 5.70
N THR A 1050 -6.91 21.48 5.82
CA THR A 1050 -6.07 21.46 7.04
C THR A 1050 -4.60 21.30 6.65
N ASN A 1051 -3.71 21.13 7.63
CA ASN A 1051 -2.33 20.72 7.41
C ASN A 1051 -2.02 19.43 8.18
N PHE A 1052 -1.00 18.70 7.75
CA PHE A 1052 -0.38 17.60 8.48
C PHE A 1052 1.15 17.75 8.44
N THR A 1053 1.86 17.04 9.31
CA THR A 1053 3.33 17.15 9.44
C THR A 1053 4.01 15.84 9.08
N VAL A 1054 4.95 15.85 8.14
CA VAL A 1054 5.92 14.77 7.93
C VAL A 1054 7.14 15.09 8.79
N ALA A 1055 7.31 14.36 9.89
CA ALA A 1055 8.38 14.57 10.86
C ALA A 1055 9.67 13.84 10.43
N GLU A 1056 10.82 14.52 10.48
CA GLU A 1056 12.13 13.89 10.22
C GLU A 1056 12.37 12.73 11.18
N ASN A 1057 12.90 11.62 10.63
CA ASN A 1057 13.29 10.46 11.41
C ASN A 1057 14.74 10.63 11.88
N ALA A 1058 14.94 10.75 13.19
CA ALA A 1058 16.19 11.19 13.80
C ALA A 1058 17.41 10.29 13.51
N ASP A 1059 17.19 9.01 13.18
CA ASP A 1059 18.28 8.04 12.91
C ASP A 1059 18.99 8.24 11.56
N GLN A 1060 18.53 9.13 10.68
CA GLN A 1060 19.13 9.35 9.34
C GLN A 1060 20.11 10.53 9.23
N SER A 1061 20.68 11.02 10.34
CA SER A 1061 21.72 12.07 10.30
C SER A 1061 23.07 11.59 9.69
N ALA A 1062 23.24 10.29 9.42
CA ALA A 1062 24.44 9.68 8.86
C ALA A 1062 24.57 9.86 7.33
N LYS A 1063 24.93 11.07 6.87
CA LYS A 1063 25.22 11.36 5.45
C LYS A 1063 26.35 10.49 4.89
N SER A 1064 26.03 9.60 3.95
CA SER A 1064 27.04 8.97 3.07
C SER A 1064 27.36 9.86 1.86
N PRO A 1065 28.59 9.84 1.29
CA PRO A 1065 29.02 10.81 0.29
C PRO A 1065 28.49 10.55 -1.13
N LYS A 1066 28.44 11.61 -1.96
CA LYS A 1066 28.32 11.48 -3.41
C LYS A 1066 29.67 11.09 -4.04
N THR A 1067 29.69 10.00 -4.79
CA THR A 1067 30.65 9.78 -5.89
C THR A 1067 29.90 9.13 -7.05
N GLY A 1068 30.04 9.71 -8.25
CA GLY A 1068 29.53 9.12 -9.48
C GLY A 1068 30.65 8.61 -10.37
N GLU A 1069 30.25 7.88 -11.41
CA GLU A 1069 31.02 7.48 -12.59
C GLU A 1069 32.15 6.43 -12.41
N ASP A 1070 32.37 5.69 -13.49
CA ASP A 1070 33.35 4.63 -13.75
C ASP A 1070 33.70 3.60 -12.66
N PHE A 1071 33.13 2.39 -12.77
CA PHE A 1071 33.88 1.16 -12.47
C PHE A 1071 33.54 -0.03 -13.39
N SER A 1072 34.25 -0.09 -14.52
CA SER A 1072 34.62 -1.24 -15.36
C SER A 1072 33.81 -2.56 -15.34
N ARG A 1073 33.39 -3.00 -16.54
CA ARG A 1073 32.76 -4.30 -16.85
C ARG A 1073 33.62 -5.57 -16.59
N THR A 1074 34.84 -5.46 -16.04
CA THR A 1074 35.80 -6.58 -15.97
C THR A 1074 35.58 -7.55 -14.80
N LEU A 1075 34.86 -7.18 -13.73
CA LEU A 1075 34.80 -8.00 -12.51
C LEU A 1075 33.81 -9.18 -12.57
N CYS A 1076 32.69 -9.05 -13.30
CA CYS A 1076 31.68 -10.10 -13.39
C CYS A 1076 32.16 -11.38 -14.11
N THR A 1077 33.20 -11.28 -14.95
CA THR A 1077 33.71 -12.40 -15.75
C THR A 1077 34.59 -13.38 -14.98
N VAL A 1078 35.05 -13.01 -13.78
CA VAL A 1078 35.96 -13.84 -12.96
C VAL A 1078 35.20 -14.75 -11.99
N LEU A 1079 34.10 -14.26 -11.39
CA LEU A 1079 33.28 -15.03 -10.45
C LEU A 1079 32.52 -16.20 -11.11
N LEU A 1080 32.33 -16.16 -12.43
CA LEU A 1080 31.65 -17.22 -13.20
C LEU A 1080 32.52 -18.45 -13.54
N MET A 1081 33.82 -18.47 -13.17
CA MET A 1081 34.73 -19.58 -13.50
C MET A 1081 35.24 -20.40 -12.29
N VAL A 1082 34.72 -20.18 -11.08
CA VAL A 1082 35.16 -20.91 -9.87
C VAL A 1082 34.17 -21.99 -9.41
N SER A 1083 32.91 -21.96 -9.85
CA SER A 1083 31.85 -22.87 -9.38
C SER A 1083 31.82 -24.26 -10.07
N CYS A 1084 32.55 -24.48 -11.16
CA CYS A 1084 32.45 -25.72 -11.95
C CYS A 1084 33.41 -26.86 -11.55
N ALA A 1085 34.22 -26.71 -10.49
CA ALA A 1085 35.27 -27.69 -10.13
C ALA A 1085 34.89 -28.65 -8.98
N GLY A 1086 33.77 -28.46 -8.28
CA GLY A 1086 33.47 -29.18 -7.03
C GLY A 1086 32.74 -30.53 -7.15
N LEU A 1087 31.97 -30.76 -8.22
CA LEU A 1087 30.90 -31.79 -8.23
C LEU A 1087 31.26 -33.13 -8.92
N ALA A 1088 32.50 -33.33 -9.35
CA ALA A 1088 32.93 -34.58 -10.00
C ALA A 1088 33.45 -35.68 -9.03
N GLY A 1089 33.61 -35.38 -7.74
CA GLY A 1089 34.40 -36.21 -6.81
C GLY A 1089 33.69 -37.37 -6.09
N ILE A 1090 32.37 -37.31 -5.88
CA ILE A 1090 31.70 -38.07 -4.80
C ILE A 1090 30.60 -39.05 -5.29
N PHE A 1091 30.76 -39.64 -6.48
CA PHE A 1091 29.88 -40.73 -6.96
C PHE A 1091 30.58 -42.05 -7.29
N ALA A 1092 31.91 -42.15 -7.15
CA ALA A 1092 32.70 -43.29 -7.60
C ALA A 1092 33.03 -44.37 -6.54
N LYS A 1093 32.52 -44.28 -5.29
CA LYS A 1093 33.02 -45.12 -4.18
C LYS A 1093 31.99 -45.70 -3.19
N ARG A 1094 30.84 -46.21 -3.67
CA ARG A 1094 29.98 -47.07 -2.83
C ARG A 1094 29.17 -48.15 -3.58
N LYS A 1095 29.83 -48.91 -4.48
CA LYS A 1095 29.23 -50.13 -5.07
C LYS A 1095 30.23 -51.29 -5.25
N ARG A 1096 30.73 -51.83 -4.15
CA ARG A 1096 31.33 -53.18 -4.08
C ARG A 1096 31.28 -53.73 -2.65
N ASN A 1097 31.11 -55.05 -2.55
CA ASN A 1097 31.29 -55.91 -1.37
C ASN A 1097 30.28 -55.78 -0.21
N HIS A 1098 29.05 -56.28 -0.44
CA HIS A 1098 28.60 -57.39 0.43
C HIS A 1098 29.55 -58.58 0.19
N ALA A 1099 30.12 -59.19 1.23
CA ALA A 1099 30.55 -60.61 1.27
C ALA A 1099 31.37 -61.01 2.52
N ARG A 1100 30.97 -60.60 3.74
CA ARG A 1100 31.03 -61.42 4.97
C ARG A 1100 30.36 -60.69 6.13
#